data_AF-A0A4S8KPI8-F1
#
_entry.id   AF-A0A4S8KPI8-F1
#
_cell.length_a   1.000
_cell.length_b   1.000
_cell.length_c   1.000
_cell.angle_alpha   90.00
_cell.angle_beta   90.00
_cell.angle_gamma   90.00
#
_symmetry.space_group_name_H-M   'P 1'
#
loop_
_entity.id
_entity.type
_entity.pdbx_description
1 polymer ?
#
loop_
_entity_poly.entity_id
_entity_poly.type
_entity_poly.pdbx_seq_one_letter_code
_entity_poly.pdbx_strand_id
1 'polypeptide(L)'
;MRAMARTLVKYGCARGKIGGIIRNVAALFGIEVKNEMSRRTVGRTVLEGWVAAQIQLGHELERTPSVTLSQDSTGHKHQNIEVRHMAIRTPDYASGTNTVSKNPEMRIISISPTLNHSAEHSKLGWLKSFSTIISTYVHSPLFKREGTQLTMHEIARKIKGMNGDHANNEKATATCIQQWKHEMAVEELGEEKLLEMETMYLFGVLRDTNEKKIVKAGGPEAWNLLSRAEQALFDAEVMRELKLELGQEVYDGLGDDAKRSLDQLLWAGCCMHKDQNSFKAGNSQMMLYWDKYGLEGPVVLANKFNAATLEPVLNPNAHRGRKLTDVEVAALEASTRGGAKTAAIAGAVLRNRDERKGQGKVYIAHFRDLLGDDFEQFPDTSNSRFATHGAAAGVLFLHKMHYIEFLETVKLTKNQPGWTNIEKNLVNALKCPQTCQELAVLGLVHQAITVPYLRVVRANKHVNALDLGPWHLHVREHLQKLIDDPSLLLIPGEDTYLSASLDGKPWQKPAVIQAIHARLDELPDIEGLLVEFLMGALTTYIRFTAEFAPGSLIDLATENEKEDAWMPATNDVNEGALGSYRVMLRFKPTLTIQQYNAMVLYARNNTQAFMDAKFTEDDFRYIMKEARILDASKLEAKRRKEQVEFNKQVAALKKSKQETKERKEREKKERLSKVVLFKE
;
A
#
# COMPACT_ATOMS: atom_id res chain seq x y z
N MET A 1 34.10 11.29 7.49
CA MET A 1 34.13 9.81 7.70
C MET A 1 32.77 9.19 8.00
N ARG A 2 32.01 9.63 9.02
CA ARG A 2 30.72 9.00 9.42
C ARG A 2 29.65 9.03 8.32
N ALA A 3 29.47 10.16 7.64
CA ALA A 3 28.57 10.27 6.49
C ALA A 3 28.95 9.26 5.38
N MET A 4 30.23 9.21 5.00
CA MET A 4 30.75 8.23 4.04
C MET A 4 30.47 6.78 4.46
N ALA A 5 30.62 6.45 5.76
CA ALA A 5 30.30 5.11 6.25
C ALA A 5 28.81 4.75 6.05
N ARG A 6 27.87 5.68 6.28
CA ARG A 6 26.44 5.45 5.99
C ARG A 6 26.19 5.21 4.51
N THR A 7 26.81 6.02 3.65
CA THR A 7 26.72 5.88 2.19
C THR A 7 27.27 4.54 1.70
N LEU A 8 28.42 4.09 2.20
CA LEU A 8 28.97 2.78 1.85
C LEU A 8 28.07 1.62 2.34
N VAL A 9 27.45 1.73 3.52
CA VAL A 9 26.48 0.73 3.98
C VAL A 9 25.27 0.66 3.04
N LYS A 10 24.76 1.81 2.59
CA LYS A 10 23.66 1.93 1.62
C LYS A 10 24.01 1.22 0.31
N TYR A 11 25.22 1.40 -0.20
CA TYR A 11 25.70 0.74 -1.42
C TYR A 11 26.07 -0.74 -1.27
N GLY A 12 25.75 -1.35 -0.12
CA GLY A 12 25.91 -2.79 0.04
C GLY A 12 27.20 -3.21 0.71
N CYS A 13 28.17 -2.32 0.94
CA CYS A 13 29.47 -2.66 1.52
C CYS A 13 29.31 -3.35 2.90
N ALA A 14 30.11 -4.38 3.12
CA ALA A 14 30.14 -5.10 4.39
C ALA A 14 30.67 -4.17 5.50
N ARG A 15 29.93 -4.05 6.60
CA ARG A 15 30.26 -3.11 7.69
C ARG A 15 31.66 -3.30 8.28
N GLY A 16 32.15 -4.54 8.33
CA GLY A 16 33.49 -4.84 8.83
C GLY A 16 34.62 -4.47 7.86
N LYS A 17 34.32 -4.14 6.61
CA LYS A 17 35.30 -3.72 5.59
C LYS A 17 35.32 -2.21 5.37
N ILE A 18 34.29 -1.50 5.79
CA ILE A 18 34.14 -0.05 5.54
C ILE A 18 35.28 0.76 6.16
N GLY A 19 35.75 0.42 7.36
CA GLY A 19 36.90 1.11 7.97
C GLY A 19 38.15 1.05 7.09
N GLY A 20 38.54 -0.16 6.69
CA GLY A 20 39.64 -0.39 5.74
C GLY A 20 39.44 0.28 4.39
N ILE A 21 38.23 0.25 3.82
CA ILE A 21 37.92 0.95 2.56
C ILE A 21 38.18 2.46 2.69
N ILE A 22 37.67 3.08 3.76
CA ILE A 22 37.88 4.53 4.00
C ILE A 22 39.37 4.84 4.13
N ARG A 23 40.12 4.04 4.89
CA ARG A 23 41.57 4.23 5.07
C ARG A 23 42.33 4.08 3.76
N ASN A 24 42.05 3.02 2.99
CA ASN A 24 42.75 2.75 1.73
C ASN A 24 42.46 3.85 0.70
N VAL A 25 41.20 4.29 0.59
CA VAL A 25 40.85 5.40 -0.31
C VAL A 25 41.52 6.69 0.14
N ALA A 26 41.52 7.02 1.44
CA ALA A 26 42.20 8.20 1.95
C ALA A 26 43.72 8.20 1.64
N ALA A 27 44.37 7.03 1.77
CA ALA A 27 45.79 6.88 1.44
C ALA A 27 46.09 7.16 -0.04
N LEU A 28 45.18 6.80 -0.96
CA LEU A 28 45.32 7.14 -2.39
C LEU A 28 45.33 8.65 -2.65
N PHE A 29 44.72 9.44 -1.77
CA PHE A 29 44.74 10.90 -1.80
C PHE A 29 45.81 11.52 -0.88
N GLY A 30 46.74 10.72 -0.35
CA GLY A 30 47.80 11.19 0.56
C GLY A 30 47.32 11.57 1.97
N ILE A 31 46.10 11.16 2.35
CA ILE A 31 45.51 11.46 3.67
C ILE A 31 45.73 10.29 4.62
N GLU A 32 46.41 10.53 5.74
CA GLU A 32 46.62 9.52 6.78
C GLU A 32 45.41 9.42 7.73
N VAL A 33 44.77 8.25 7.78
CA VAL A 33 43.68 7.96 8.71
C VAL A 33 44.19 7.03 9.83
N LYS A 34 44.54 7.63 10.98
CA LYS A 34 45.11 6.95 12.15
C LYS A 34 44.27 5.77 12.65
N ASN A 35 42.95 5.96 12.79
CA ASN A 35 42.07 4.96 13.40
C ASN A 35 41.10 4.33 12.38
N GLU A 36 40.96 3.00 12.43
CA GLU A 36 40.00 2.28 11.59
C GLU A 36 38.62 2.21 12.26
N MET A 37 37.55 2.51 11.51
CA MET A 37 36.20 2.27 12.00
C MET A 37 35.91 0.77 12.11
N SER A 38 35.71 0.29 13.34
CA SER A 38 35.26 -1.09 13.59
C SER A 38 33.85 -1.36 13.02
N ARG A 39 33.51 -2.64 12.82
CA ARG A 39 32.14 -3.08 12.47
C ARG A 39 31.08 -2.49 13.40
N ARG A 40 31.36 -2.43 14.71
CA ARG A 40 30.45 -1.88 15.73
C ARG A 40 30.28 -0.38 15.57
N THR A 41 31.37 0.35 15.34
CA THR A 41 31.35 1.79 15.07
C THR A 41 30.48 2.10 13.85
N VAL A 42 30.69 1.38 12.74
CA VAL A 42 29.86 1.53 11.53
C VAL A 42 28.39 1.25 11.83
N GLY A 43 28.08 0.22 12.60
CA GLY A 43 26.70 -0.09 13.02
C GLY A 43 26.05 1.06 13.80
N ARG A 44 26.78 1.67 14.74
CA ARG A 44 26.32 2.85 15.50
C ARG A 44 26.14 4.07 14.60
N THR A 45 27.04 4.28 13.64
CA THR A 45 26.93 5.38 12.68
C THR A 45 25.69 5.29 11.80
N VAL A 46 25.18 4.08 11.52
CA VAL A 46 23.87 3.89 10.88
C VAL A 46 22.73 4.30 11.81
N LEU A 47 22.78 3.92 13.09
CA LEU A 47 21.76 4.32 14.08
C LEU A 47 21.76 5.82 14.36
N GLU A 48 22.91 6.49 14.32
CA GLU A 48 23.00 7.95 14.36
C GLU A 48 22.15 8.59 13.25
N GLY A 49 22.15 8.00 12.04
CA GLY A 49 21.31 8.45 10.94
C GLY A 49 19.81 8.28 11.21
N TRP A 50 19.40 7.29 11.99
CA TRP A 50 18.02 7.15 12.43
C TRP A 50 17.62 8.24 13.43
N VAL A 51 18.46 8.50 14.44
CA VAL A 51 18.20 9.56 15.43
C VAL A 51 18.12 10.92 14.73
N ALA A 52 19.05 11.20 13.82
CA ALA A 52 19.04 12.42 13.02
C ALA A 52 17.76 12.54 12.17
N ALA A 53 17.27 11.43 11.59
CA ALA A 53 16.02 11.44 10.84
C ALA A 53 14.80 11.70 11.73
N GLN A 54 14.77 11.23 12.98
CA GLN A 54 13.70 11.56 13.92
C GLN A 54 13.73 13.05 14.31
N ILE A 55 14.93 13.61 14.55
CA ILE A 55 15.12 15.05 14.80
C ILE A 55 14.62 15.87 13.59
N GLN A 56 14.98 15.45 12.37
CA GLN A 56 14.52 16.08 11.15
C GLN A 56 12.98 16.11 11.07
N LEU A 57 12.33 14.96 11.28
CA LEU A 57 10.87 14.87 11.23
C LEU A 57 10.21 15.79 12.26
N GLY A 58 10.78 15.91 13.47
CA GLY A 58 10.26 16.81 14.49
C GLY A 58 10.43 18.29 14.10
N HIS A 59 11.60 18.66 13.61
CA HIS A 59 11.89 20.01 13.13
C HIS A 59 10.98 20.43 11.97
N GLU A 60 10.73 19.53 11.01
CA GLU A 60 9.84 19.77 9.88
C GLU A 60 8.37 19.86 10.35
N LEU A 61 7.91 18.96 11.22
CA LEU A 61 6.54 18.98 11.76
C LEU A 61 6.22 20.24 12.56
N GLU A 62 7.17 20.72 13.36
CA GLU A 62 7.03 21.99 14.10
C GLU A 62 6.78 23.17 13.16
N ARG A 63 7.44 23.19 11.99
CA ARG A 63 7.42 24.32 11.05
C ARG A 63 6.35 24.26 9.97
N THR A 64 5.92 23.06 9.58
CA THR A 64 4.90 22.93 8.51
C THR A 64 3.53 23.41 9.02
N PRO A 65 2.73 24.12 8.20
CA PRO A 65 1.36 24.46 8.58
C PRO A 65 0.44 23.23 8.57
N SER A 66 0.69 22.30 7.67
CA SER A 66 -0.16 21.14 7.41
C SER A 66 0.66 19.91 7.00
N VAL A 67 0.07 18.73 7.17
CA VAL A 67 0.65 17.44 6.82
C VAL A 67 -0.45 16.45 6.41
N THR A 68 -0.14 15.56 5.49
CA THR A 68 -0.98 14.39 5.20
C THR A 68 -0.25 13.10 5.50
N LEU A 69 -1.04 12.09 5.92
CA LEU A 69 -0.52 10.80 6.36
C LEU A 69 -0.78 9.73 5.31
N SER A 70 0.07 8.70 5.30
CA SER A 70 -0.20 7.52 4.51
C SER A 70 0.47 6.30 5.08
N GLN A 71 -0.19 5.17 4.92
CA GLN A 71 0.35 3.89 5.32
C GLN A 71 -0.06 2.79 4.34
N ASP A 72 0.69 1.70 4.39
CA ASP A 72 0.37 0.45 3.70
C ASP A 72 1.07 -0.69 4.44
N SER A 73 0.57 -1.91 4.27
CA SER A 73 1.19 -3.07 4.86
C SER A 73 1.19 -4.30 3.97
N THR A 74 2.18 -5.17 4.19
CA THR A 74 2.24 -6.44 3.48
C THR A 74 2.88 -7.54 4.31
N GLY A 75 2.46 -8.77 4.06
CA GLY A 75 3.07 -9.96 4.63
C GLY A 75 4.48 -10.20 4.09
N HIS A 76 5.42 -10.53 4.97
CA HIS A 76 6.73 -11.04 4.66
C HIS A 76 7.12 -12.18 5.63
N LYS A 77 7.22 -13.41 5.11
CA LYS A 77 7.58 -14.60 5.91
C LYS A 77 6.75 -14.75 7.20
N HIS A 78 5.42 -14.69 7.08
CA HIS A 78 4.46 -14.77 8.19
C HIS A 78 4.51 -13.64 9.22
N GLN A 79 5.24 -12.56 8.93
CA GLN A 79 5.17 -11.32 9.71
C GLN A 79 4.64 -10.21 8.80
N ASN A 80 3.70 -9.41 9.30
CA ASN A 80 3.26 -8.23 8.57
C ASN A 80 4.20 -7.07 8.81
N ILE A 81 4.43 -6.29 7.77
CA ILE A 81 5.29 -5.12 7.79
C ILE A 81 4.48 -3.94 7.30
N GLU A 82 4.42 -2.88 8.10
CA GLU A 82 3.71 -1.65 7.79
C GLU A 82 4.72 -0.53 7.56
N VAL A 83 4.48 0.27 6.51
CA VAL A 83 5.21 1.49 6.21
C VAL A 83 4.30 2.66 6.52
N ARG A 84 4.87 3.71 7.11
CA ARG A 84 4.21 4.99 7.35
C ARG A 84 5.02 6.11 6.74
N HIS A 85 4.36 7.00 6.03
CA HIS A 85 4.97 8.20 5.49
C HIS A 85 4.04 9.40 5.65
N MET A 86 4.62 10.59 5.58
CA MET A 86 3.87 11.83 5.49
C MET A 86 4.25 12.61 4.24
N ALA A 87 3.32 13.37 3.68
CA ALA A 87 3.65 14.44 2.75
C ALA A 87 3.75 15.75 3.54
N ILE A 88 4.90 16.42 3.44
CA ILE A 88 5.21 17.61 4.22
C ILE A 88 5.94 18.65 3.40
N ARG A 89 5.58 19.93 3.58
CA ARG A 89 6.28 21.05 2.93
C ARG A 89 7.49 21.42 3.79
N THR A 90 8.66 21.40 3.17
CA THR A 90 9.94 21.59 3.85
C THR A 90 10.91 22.29 2.90
N PRO A 91 11.92 23.02 3.39
CA PRO A 91 12.97 23.55 2.55
C PRO A 91 13.77 22.44 1.86
N ASP A 92 14.35 22.77 0.71
CA ASP A 92 15.35 21.90 0.10
C ASP A 92 16.72 22.14 0.74
N TYR A 93 17.03 21.37 1.78
CA TYR A 93 18.31 21.45 2.48
C TYR A 93 19.51 21.21 1.57
N ALA A 94 19.37 20.54 0.41
CA ALA A 94 20.48 20.33 -0.50
C ALA A 94 20.86 21.57 -1.30
N SER A 95 19.91 22.47 -1.57
CA SER A 95 20.17 23.76 -2.24
C SER A 95 20.69 24.84 -1.31
N GLY A 96 20.71 24.59 0.01
CA GLY A 96 21.07 25.59 1.02
C GLY A 96 20.02 26.69 1.21
N THR A 97 18.84 26.57 0.58
CA THR A 97 17.73 27.51 0.74
C THR A 97 16.91 27.15 1.98
N ASN A 98 16.51 28.17 2.75
CA ASN A 98 15.55 28.00 3.85
C ASN A 98 14.09 28.21 3.40
N THR A 99 13.87 28.48 2.12
CA THR A 99 12.54 28.70 1.55
C THR A 99 11.80 27.36 1.46
N VAL A 100 10.62 27.29 2.08
CA VAL A 100 9.78 26.10 2.03
C VAL A 100 9.30 25.86 0.60
N SER A 101 9.47 24.63 0.12
CA SER A 101 9.00 24.22 -1.21
C SER A 101 7.47 24.32 -1.32
N LYS A 102 6.99 24.80 -2.47
CA LYS A 102 5.57 24.71 -2.86
C LYS A 102 5.11 23.29 -3.14
N ASN A 103 6.02 22.34 -3.28
CA ASN A 103 5.70 20.95 -3.46
C ASN A 103 6.02 20.17 -2.19
N PRO A 104 5.09 19.36 -1.65
CA PRO A 104 5.38 18.50 -0.53
C PRO A 104 6.43 17.45 -0.88
N GLU A 105 7.24 17.11 0.11
CA GLU A 105 8.20 16.02 0.08
C GLU A 105 7.66 14.82 0.85
N MET A 106 7.92 13.61 0.34
CA MET A 106 7.47 12.37 0.95
C MET A 106 8.48 11.91 1.99
N ARG A 107 8.14 12.00 3.27
CA ARG A 107 9.00 11.59 4.38
C ARG A 107 8.56 10.26 4.95
N ILE A 108 9.46 9.27 4.92
CA ILE A 108 9.22 7.98 5.58
C ILE A 108 9.42 8.17 7.09
N ILE A 109 8.43 7.72 7.85
CA ILE A 109 8.41 7.82 9.31
C ILE A 109 8.90 6.52 9.92
N SER A 110 8.39 5.40 9.42
CA SER A 110 8.76 4.09 9.93
C SER A 110 8.49 2.98 8.94
N ILE A 111 9.30 1.93 9.03
CA ILE A 111 9.04 0.61 8.43
C ILE A 111 9.15 -0.39 9.57
N SER A 112 8.02 -0.93 10.00
CA SER A 112 7.94 -1.68 11.27
C SER A 112 7.05 -2.92 11.15
N PRO A 113 7.40 -4.01 11.85
CA PRO A 113 6.48 -5.13 11.98
C PRO A 113 5.26 -4.72 12.81
N THR A 114 4.09 -5.24 12.44
CA THR A 114 2.87 -5.09 13.23
C THR A 114 2.40 -6.43 13.75
N LEU A 115 1.98 -6.47 15.02
CA LEU A 115 1.44 -7.67 15.66
C LEU A 115 -0.01 -7.93 15.19
N ASN A 116 -0.77 -6.85 15.04
CA ASN A 116 -2.17 -6.83 14.66
C ASN A 116 -2.38 -5.79 13.54
N HIS A 117 -3.36 -6.01 12.66
CA HIS A 117 -3.71 -5.16 11.51
C HIS A 117 -5.08 -4.50 11.67
N SER A 118 -5.61 -4.46 12.89
CA SER A 118 -6.82 -3.69 13.19
C SER A 118 -6.51 -2.20 13.09
N ALA A 119 -7.48 -1.41 12.64
CA ALA A 119 -7.37 0.04 12.54
C ALA A 119 -6.87 0.70 13.85
N GLU A 120 -7.37 0.23 15.00
CA GLU A 120 -6.94 0.71 16.31
C GLU A 120 -5.44 0.49 16.59
N HIS A 121 -4.88 -0.65 16.15
CA HIS A 121 -3.46 -0.92 16.33
C HIS A 121 -2.61 -0.08 15.38
N SER A 122 -3.10 0.18 14.16
CA SER A 122 -2.43 1.10 13.22
C SER A 122 -2.46 2.53 13.75
N LYS A 123 -3.58 3.01 14.33
CA LYS A 123 -3.67 4.29 15.06
C LYS A 123 -2.62 4.36 16.17
N LEU A 124 -2.56 3.37 17.07
CA LEU A 124 -1.55 3.33 18.14
C LEU A 124 -0.12 3.33 17.59
N GLY A 125 0.08 2.70 16.43
CA GLY A 125 1.34 2.74 15.68
C GLY A 125 1.74 4.14 15.22
N TRP A 126 0.79 4.93 14.74
CA TRP A 126 0.97 6.36 14.43
C TRP A 126 1.32 7.17 15.67
N LEU A 127 0.51 7.07 16.74
CA LEU A 127 0.71 7.83 17.97
C LEU A 127 2.07 7.53 18.61
N LYS A 128 2.50 6.25 18.60
CA LYS A 128 3.84 5.86 19.04
C LYS A 128 4.95 6.46 18.19
N SER A 129 4.73 6.57 16.88
CA SER A 129 5.70 7.19 15.96
C SER A 129 5.82 8.69 16.24
N PHE A 130 4.71 9.40 16.39
CA PHE A 130 4.70 10.82 16.76
C PHE A 130 5.35 11.07 18.12
N SER A 131 5.00 10.28 19.14
CA SER A 131 5.63 10.36 20.46
C SER A 131 7.14 10.16 20.40
N THR A 132 7.63 9.23 19.56
CA THR A 132 9.07 9.00 19.35
C THR A 132 9.73 10.21 18.69
N ILE A 133 9.09 10.78 17.66
CA ILE A 133 9.59 11.98 16.96
C ILE A 133 9.68 13.16 17.95
N ILE A 134 8.58 13.46 18.65
CA ILE A 134 8.50 14.54 19.65
C ILE A 134 9.60 14.36 20.69
N SER A 135 9.66 13.19 21.32
CA SER A 135 10.62 12.93 22.38
C SER A 135 12.06 13.08 21.89
N THR A 136 12.40 12.57 20.70
CA THR A 136 13.76 12.68 20.16
C THR A 136 14.12 14.12 19.79
N TYR A 137 13.16 14.86 19.24
CA TYR A 137 13.38 16.24 18.81
C TYR A 137 13.48 17.21 19.99
N VAL A 138 12.51 17.20 20.92
CA VAL A 138 12.44 18.14 22.06
C VAL A 138 13.66 18.03 22.99
N HIS A 139 14.27 16.84 23.10
CA HIS A 139 15.48 16.64 23.90
C HIS A 139 16.78 16.96 23.14
N SER A 140 16.71 17.29 21.85
CA SER A 140 17.88 17.55 21.02
C SER A 140 18.45 18.96 21.23
N PRO A 141 19.76 19.18 21.00
CA PRO A 141 20.34 20.52 21.03
C PRO A 141 19.72 21.44 19.97
N LEU A 142 19.38 20.93 18.78
CA LEU A 142 18.65 21.69 17.75
C LEU A 142 17.36 22.31 18.27
N PHE A 143 16.51 21.55 18.98
CA PHE A 143 15.29 22.10 19.58
C PHE A 143 15.59 23.19 20.60
N LYS A 144 16.64 23.04 21.41
CA LYS A 144 17.03 24.10 22.36
C LYS A 144 17.45 25.41 21.67
N ARG A 145 17.98 25.34 20.45
CA ARG A 145 18.43 26.51 19.69
C ARG A 145 17.31 27.14 18.88
N GLU A 146 16.47 26.31 18.26
CA GLU A 146 15.55 26.73 17.18
C GLU A 146 14.10 26.30 17.41
N GLY A 147 13.83 25.48 18.43
CA GLY A 147 12.52 24.95 18.73
C GLY A 147 11.69 25.90 19.59
N THR A 148 10.38 25.83 19.42
CA THR A 148 9.35 26.49 20.20
C THR A 148 8.52 25.45 20.95
N GLN A 149 7.83 24.58 20.21
CA GLN A 149 6.89 23.61 20.77
C GLN A 149 6.57 22.54 19.72
N LEU A 150 6.50 21.28 20.16
CA LEU A 150 5.95 20.19 19.36
C LEU A 150 5.20 19.20 20.27
N THR A 151 3.87 19.21 20.21
CA THR A 151 2.97 18.33 21.00
C THR A 151 2.12 17.43 20.12
N MET A 152 1.42 16.48 20.75
CA MET A 152 0.43 15.64 20.06
C MET A 152 -0.74 16.47 19.54
N HIS A 153 -1.19 17.49 20.29
CA HIS A 153 -2.22 18.45 19.87
C HIS A 153 -1.83 19.23 18.62
N GLU A 154 -0.59 19.75 18.57
CA GLU A 154 -0.11 20.48 17.40
C GLU A 154 -0.02 19.58 16.16
N ILE A 155 0.45 18.33 16.31
CA ILE A 155 0.46 17.37 15.19
C ILE A 155 -0.97 17.06 14.73
N ALA A 156 -1.90 16.81 15.66
CA ALA A 156 -3.31 16.55 15.34
C ALA A 156 -3.94 17.72 14.55
N ARG A 157 -3.68 18.96 14.96
CA ARG A 157 -4.16 20.17 14.28
C ARG A 157 -3.63 20.26 12.85
N LYS A 158 -2.35 19.96 12.65
CA LYS A 158 -1.65 20.02 11.35
C LYS A 158 -2.07 18.89 10.39
N ILE A 159 -2.60 17.77 10.88
CA ILE A 159 -3.09 16.69 10.00
C ILE A 159 -4.35 17.16 9.28
N LYS A 160 -4.29 17.22 7.95
CA LYS A 160 -5.38 17.67 7.07
C LYS A 160 -5.89 16.59 6.11
N GLY A 161 -5.16 15.48 6.00
CA GLY A 161 -5.62 14.36 5.19
C GLY A 161 -4.85 13.06 5.40
N MET A 162 -5.39 11.99 4.84
CA MET A 162 -4.77 10.67 4.82
C MET A 162 -5.04 9.95 3.50
N ASN A 163 -4.03 9.30 2.91
CA ASN A 163 -4.19 8.50 1.70
C ASN A 163 -3.68 7.07 1.88
N GLY A 164 -4.26 6.13 1.15
CA GLY A 164 -3.87 4.71 1.24
C GLY A 164 -4.41 3.90 0.08
N ASP A 165 -4.32 2.58 0.18
CA ASP A 165 -5.06 1.69 -0.72
C ASP A 165 -6.58 1.74 -0.44
N HIS A 166 -7.36 0.92 -1.12
CA HIS A 166 -8.82 0.86 -0.93
C HIS A 166 -9.26 -0.22 0.08
N ALA A 167 -8.36 -0.75 0.90
CA ALA A 167 -8.71 -1.74 1.91
C ALA A 167 -9.56 -1.12 3.02
N ASN A 168 -10.54 -1.88 3.51
CA ASN A 168 -11.45 -1.41 4.57
C ASN A 168 -10.69 -1.04 5.86
N ASN A 169 -9.57 -1.71 6.15
CA ASN A 169 -8.74 -1.38 7.31
C ASN A 169 -8.04 -0.02 7.18
N GLU A 170 -7.65 0.37 5.97
CA GLU A 170 -7.03 1.69 5.73
C GLU A 170 -8.05 2.81 5.92
N LYS A 171 -9.27 2.64 5.37
CA LYS A 171 -10.39 3.56 5.60
C LYS A 171 -10.73 3.66 7.09
N ALA A 172 -10.84 2.53 7.78
CA ALA A 172 -11.10 2.50 9.21
C ALA A 172 -9.97 3.16 10.02
N THR A 173 -8.70 3.04 9.59
CA THR A 173 -7.60 3.75 10.25
C THR A 173 -7.72 5.26 10.07
N ALA A 174 -8.08 5.73 8.87
CA ALA A 174 -8.33 7.16 8.64
C ALA A 174 -9.44 7.70 9.55
N THR A 175 -10.53 6.95 9.73
CA THR A 175 -11.59 7.29 10.71
C THR A 175 -11.05 7.34 12.13
N CYS A 176 -10.25 6.35 12.55
CA CYS A 176 -9.63 6.35 13.88
C CYS A 176 -8.68 7.55 14.11
N ILE A 177 -7.96 8.00 13.07
CA ILE A 177 -7.11 9.18 13.13
C ILE A 177 -7.95 10.45 13.18
N GLN A 178 -9.03 10.53 12.41
CA GLN A 178 -9.96 11.66 12.44
C GLN A 178 -10.61 11.82 13.82
N GLN A 179 -11.06 10.71 14.43
CA GLN A 179 -11.60 10.73 15.79
C GLN A 179 -10.56 11.20 16.81
N TRP A 180 -9.33 10.68 16.74
CA TRP A 180 -8.26 11.15 17.61
C TRP A 180 -7.96 12.65 17.40
N LYS A 181 -7.95 13.12 16.15
CA LYS A 181 -7.78 14.54 15.82
C LYS A 181 -8.87 15.41 16.46
N HIS A 182 -10.12 14.99 16.35
CA HIS A 182 -11.26 15.66 16.98
C HIS A 182 -11.11 15.71 18.50
N GLU A 183 -10.79 14.58 19.15
CA GLU A 183 -10.56 14.51 20.59
C GLU A 183 -9.44 15.48 21.05
N MET A 184 -8.35 15.61 20.28
CA MET A 184 -7.29 16.58 20.59
C MET A 184 -7.76 18.02 20.46
N ALA A 185 -8.56 18.34 19.43
CA ALA A 185 -9.11 19.68 19.26
C ALA A 185 -10.06 20.06 20.41
N VAL A 186 -10.94 19.14 20.80
CA VAL A 186 -11.87 19.33 21.93
C VAL A 186 -11.11 19.49 23.25
N GLU A 187 -10.09 18.66 23.51
CA GLU A 187 -9.26 18.79 24.72
C GLU A 187 -8.55 20.16 24.79
N GLU A 188 -8.07 20.68 23.65
CA GLU A 188 -7.44 21.99 23.56
C GLU A 188 -8.42 23.14 23.85
N LEU A 189 -9.63 23.10 23.27
CA LEU A 189 -10.69 24.07 23.59
C LEU A 189 -11.06 24.07 25.08
N GLY A 190 -11.06 22.89 25.72
CA GLY A 190 -11.32 22.77 27.15
C GLY A 190 -10.20 23.35 28.01
N GLU A 191 -8.95 23.20 27.57
CA GLU A 191 -7.78 23.81 28.21
C GLU A 191 -7.82 25.34 28.11
N GLU A 192 -8.15 25.89 26.94
CA GLU A 192 -8.35 27.34 26.75
C GLU A 192 -9.46 27.86 27.67
N LYS A 193 -10.62 27.19 27.68
CA LYS A 193 -11.72 27.57 28.57
C LYS A 193 -11.33 27.55 30.05
N LEU A 194 -10.57 26.54 30.51
CA LEU A 194 -10.08 26.48 31.88
C LEU A 194 -9.15 27.65 32.22
N LEU A 195 -8.30 28.07 31.29
CA LEU A 195 -7.38 29.20 31.48
C LEU A 195 -8.11 30.55 31.52
N GLU A 196 -9.25 30.66 30.83
CA GLU A 196 -10.07 31.87 30.77
C GLU A 196 -11.14 31.95 31.89
N MET A 197 -11.37 30.86 32.63
CA MET A 197 -12.37 30.81 33.71
C MET A 197 -12.05 31.79 34.85
N GLU A 198 -13.12 32.40 35.38
CA GLU A 198 -13.05 33.24 36.57
C GLU A 198 -12.59 32.41 37.79
N THR A 199 -11.73 33.01 38.63
CA THR A 199 -10.95 32.26 39.64
C THR A 199 -11.85 31.52 40.63
N MET A 200 -12.95 32.13 41.07
CA MET A 200 -13.86 31.50 42.02
C MET A 200 -14.60 30.30 41.39
N TYR A 201 -15.00 30.43 40.14
CA TYR A 201 -15.63 29.34 39.39
C TYR A 201 -14.64 28.19 39.14
N LEU A 202 -13.41 28.50 38.71
CA LEU A 202 -12.34 27.53 38.51
C LEU A 202 -12.07 26.73 39.80
N PHE A 203 -12.02 27.39 40.97
CA PHE A 203 -11.85 26.71 42.24
C PHE A 203 -12.99 25.72 42.53
N GLY A 204 -14.24 26.12 42.26
CA GLY A 204 -15.40 25.24 42.38
C GLY A 204 -15.29 24.01 41.49
N VAL A 205 -15.01 24.22 40.20
CA VAL A 205 -14.86 23.13 39.21
C VAL A 205 -13.75 22.16 39.60
N LEU A 206 -12.58 22.67 40.01
CA LEU A 206 -11.45 21.84 40.43
C LEU A 206 -11.73 21.07 41.73
N ARG A 207 -12.44 21.68 42.68
CA ARG A 207 -12.88 21.00 43.90
C ARG A 207 -13.81 19.83 43.56
N ASP A 208 -14.85 20.09 42.79
CA ASP A 208 -15.85 19.07 42.43
C ASP A 208 -15.21 17.93 41.62
N THR A 209 -14.27 18.28 40.74
CA THR A 209 -13.44 17.33 39.98
C THR A 209 -12.56 16.47 40.90
N ASN A 210 -11.92 17.09 41.90
CA ASN A 210 -11.10 16.38 42.88
C ASN A 210 -11.93 15.45 43.78
N GLU A 211 -13.16 15.84 44.14
CA GLU A 211 -14.10 14.99 44.87
C GLU A 211 -14.52 13.77 44.03
N LYS A 212 -14.92 13.97 42.76
CA LYS A 212 -15.23 12.87 41.82
C LYS A 212 -14.07 11.89 41.68
N LYS A 213 -12.83 12.39 41.57
CA LYS A 213 -11.61 11.59 41.51
C LYS A 213 -11.45 10.69 42.74
N ILE A 214 -11.57 11.26 43.95
CA ILE A 214 -11.43 10.50 45.20
C ILE A 214 -12.51 9.42 45.29
N VAL A 215 -13.74 9.72 44.87
CA VAL A 215 -14.83 8.73 44.80
C VAL A 215 -14.51 7.63 43.78
N LYS A 216 -14.05 7.96 42.56
CA LYS A 216 -13.66 7.00 41.51
C LYS A 216 -12.53 6.06 41.96
N ALA A 217 -11.62 6.56 42.80
CA ALA A 217 -10.55 5.76 43.40
C ALA A 217 -11.02 4.82 44.54
N GLY A 218 -12.30 4.84 44.92
CA GLY A 218 -12.85 4.01 46.01
C GLY A 218 -12.92 4.72 47.36
N GLY A 219 -12.82 6.05 47.38
CA GLY A 219 -12.89 6.88 48.58
C GLY A 219 -11.51 7.34 49.10
N PRO A 220 -11.49 8.21 50.13
CA PRO A 220 -10.25 8.83 50.63
C PRO A 220 -9.20 7.82 51.12
N GLU A 221 -9.64 6.73 51.74
CA GLU A 221 -8.75 5.69 52.27
C GLU A 221 -8.04 4.93 51.14
N ALA A 222 -8.79 4.53 50.11
CA ALA A 222 -8.25 3.86 48.93
C ALA A 222 -7.30 4.79 48.15
N TRP A 223 -7.65 6.07 48.01
CA TRP A 223 -6.79 7.08 47.38
C TRP A 223 -5.44 7.24 48.08
N ASN A 224 -5.45 7.30 49.42
CA ASN A 224 -4.24 7.47 50.22
C ASN A 224 -3.31 6.23 50.20
N LEU A 225 -3.84 5.06 49.83
CA LEU A 225 -3.06 3.83 49.66
C LEU A 225 -2.36 3.73 48.29
N LEU A 226 -2.77 4.54 47.31
CA LEU A 226 -2.13 4.59 46.00
C LEU A 226 -0.72 5.19 46.09
N SER A 227 0.19 4.68 45.27
CA SER A 227 1.50 5.31 45.11
C SER A 227 1.37 6.69 44.45
N ARG A 228 2.38 7.56 44.62
CA ARG A 228 2.40 8.87 43.94
C ARG A 228 2.28 8.77 42.42
N ALA A 229 2.81 7.71 41.83
CA ALA A 229 2.72 7.49 40.39
C ALA A 229 1.28 7.15 39.98
N GLU A 230 0.58 6.33 40.75
CA GLU A 230 -0.83 5.99 40.51
C GLU A 230 -1.74 7.20 40.74
N GLN A 231 -1.50 7.98 41.81
CA GLN A 231 -2.23 9.23 42.05
C GLN A 231 -2.06 10.21 40.89
N ALA A 232 -0.83 10.40 40.40
CA ALA A 232 -0.57 11.27 39.25
C ALA A 232 -1.26 10.80 37.96
N LEU A 233 -1.40 9.48 37.75
CA LEU A 233 -2.15 8.93 36.62
C LEU A 233 -3.64 9.25 36.73
N PHE A 234 -4.24 9.05 37.91
CA PHE A 234 -5.63 9.43 38.16
C PHE A 234 -5.86 10.93 38.02
N ASP A 235 -4.94 11.77 38.53
CA ASP A 235 -5.00 13.22 38.37
C ASP A 235 -5.00 13.61 36.89
N ALA A 236 -4.11 13.03 36.10
CA ALA A 236 -4.04 13.30 34.66
C ALA A 236 -5.29 12.82 33.91
N GLU A 237 -5.82 11.65 34.27
CA GLU A 237 -7.04 11.09 33.66
C GLU A 237 -8.25 11.99 33.93
N VAL A 238 -8.48 12.38 35.18
CA VAL A 238 -9.63 13.20 35.55
C VAL A 238 -9.51 14.63 35.01
N MET A 239 -8.31 15.21 34.99
CA MET A 239 -8.08 16.51 34.35
C MET A 239 -8.35 16.46 32.84
N ARG A 240 -8.01 15.36 32.18
CA ARG A 240 -8.33 15.14 30.77
C ARG A 240 -9.85 15.01 30.56
N GLU A 241 -10.54 14.25 31.40
CA GLU A 241 -12.02 14.12 31.36
C GLU A 241 -12.69 15.50 31.49
N LEU A 242 -12.25 16.33 32.45
CA LEU A 242 -12.75 17.69 32.64
C LEU A 242 -12.50 18.57 31.40
N LYS A 243 -11.29 18.53 30.83
CA LYS A 243 -10.97 19.28 29.60
C LYS A 243 -11.88 18.86 28.45
N LEU A 244 -12.12 17.55 28.28
CA LEU A 244 -13.01 17.07 27.23
C LEU A 244 -14.46 17.51 27.44
N GLU A 245 -14.98 17.48 28.68
CA GLU A 245 -16.32 17.95 29.01
C GLU A 245 -16.48 19.45 28.68
N LEU A 246 -15.58 20.29 29.21
CA LEU A 246 -15.62 21.73 28.98
C LEU A 246 -15.38 22.12 27.52
N GLY A 247 -14.47 21.41 26.86
CA GLY A 247 -14.16 21.61 25.45
C GLY A 247 -15.31 21.22 24.54
N GLN A 248 -16.07 20.17 24.88
CA GLN A 248 -17.24 19.76 24.11
C GLN A 248 -18.32 20.85 24.17
N GLU A 249 -18.52 21.48 25.33
CA GLU A 249 -19.44 22.63 25.44
C GLU A 249 -19.04 23.80 24.54
N VAL A 250 -17.73 24.10 24.45
CA VAL A 250 -17.22 25.14 23.54
C VAL A 250 -17.45 24.73 22.09
N TYR A 251 -17.05 23.50 21.75
CA TYR A 251 -17.17 22.95 20.40
C TYR A 251 -18.63 22.98 19.93
N ASP A 252 -19.59 22.56 20.76
CA ASP A 252 -21.01 22.52 20.39
C ASP A 252 -21.56 23.91 20.04
N GLY A 253 -21.05 24.96 20.70
CA GLY A 253 -21.36 26.36 20.44
C GLY A 253 -20.68 26.97 19.20
N LEU A 254 -19.72 26.29 18.58
CA LEU A 254 -19.06 26.77 17.37
C LEU A 254 -19.99 26.71 16.14
N GLY A 255 -19.82 27.67 15.24
CA GLY A 255 -20.43 27.64 13.91
C GLY A 255 -19.79 26.58 13.01
N ASP A 256 -20.48 26.25 11.91
CA ASP A 256 -20.09 25.15 11.01
C ASP A 256 -18.68 25.31 10.42
N ASP A 257 -18.27 26.53 10.05
CA ASP A 257 -16.95 26.81 9.50
C ASP A 257 -15.82 26.53 10.52
N ALA A 258 -16.05 26.87 11.79
CA ALA A 258 -15.09 26.63 12.86
C ALA A 258 -14.99 25.14 13.17
N LYS A 259 -16.12 24.42 13.26
CA LYS A 259 -16.14 22.96 13.41
C LYS A 259 -15.43 22.27 12.25
N ARG A 260 -15.70 22.70 11.01
CA ARG A 260 -15.03 22.18 9.81
C ARG A 260 -13.53 22.37 9.88
N SER A 261 -13.04 23.55 10.27
CA SER A 261 -11.60 23.82 10.38
C SER A 261 -10.88 22.88 11.36
N LEU A 262 -11.55 22.51 12.46
CA LEU A 262 -11.04 21.60 13.49
C LEU A 262 -11.04 20.13 13.02
N ASP A 263 -12.14 19.67 12.43
CA ASP A 263 -12.40 18.25 12.18
C ASP A 263 -12.01 17.76 10.80
N GLN A 264 -11.81 18.68 9.86
CA GLN A 264 -11.56 18.32 8.49
C GLN A 264 -10.34 17.41 8.38
N LEU A 265 -10.58 16.25 7.76
CA LEU A 265 -9.59 15.29 7.34
C LEU A 265 -10.06 14.71 6.00
N LEU A 266 -9.38 15.09 4.92
CA LEU A 266 -9.70 14.56 3.59
C LEU A 266 -9.05 13.19 3.42
N TRP A 267 -9.76 12.26 2.77
CA TRP A 267 -9.22 10.94 2.45
C TRP A 267 -9.39 10.63 0.97
N ALA A 268 -8.33 10.17 0.32
CA ALA A 268 -8.39 9.67 -1.04
C ALA A 268 -7.69 8.31 -1.17
N GLY A 269 -8.33 7.41 -1.91
CA GLY A 269 -7.77 6.10 -2.22
C GLY A 269 -6.85 6.15 -3.45
N CYS A 270 -5.83 5.28 -3.45
CA CYS A 270 -4.85 5.16 -4.52
C CYS A 270 -5.49 4.97 -5.90
N CYS A 271 -5.12 5.82 -6.87
CA CYS A 271 -5.64 5.75 -8.24
C CYS A 271 -5.26 4.48 -8.99
N MET A 272 -4.07 3.91 -8.71
CA MET A 272 -3.64 2.64 -9.32
C MET A 272 -4.61 1.48 -8.99
N HIS A 273 -5.13 1.48 -7.76
CA HIS A 273 -6.11 0.48 -7.32
C HIS A 273 -7.51 0.75 -7.88
N LYS A 274 -7.86 2.00 -8.22
CA LYS A 274 -9.12 2.31 -8.91
C LYS A 274 -9.14 1.65 -10.28
N ASP A 275 -8.12 1.92 -11.10
CA ASP A 275 -7.97 1.28 -12.42
C ASP A 275 -7.86 -0.24 -12.32
N GLN A 276 -7.01 -0.77 -11.43
CA GLN A 276 -6.84 -2.22 -11.31
C GLN A 276 -8.15 -2.93 -10.90
N ASN A 277 -8.89 -2.39 -9.94
CA ASN A 277 -10.15 -3.02 -9.50
C ASN A 277 -11.24 -2.89 -10.56
N SER A 278 -11.31 -1.77 -11.28
CA SER A 278 -12.23 -1.60 -12.41
C SER A 278 -11.90 -2.55 -13.56
N PHE A 279 -10.62 -2.69 -13.92
CA PHE A 279 -10.17 -3.64 -14.93
C PHE A 279 -10.48 -5.09 -14.54
N LYS A 280 -10.26 -5.44 -13.26
CA LYS A 280 -10.61 -6.77 -12.73
C LYS A 280 -12.12 -7.02 -12.80
N ALA A 281 -12.94 -6.03 -12.44
CA ALA A 281 -14.39 -6.15 -12.49
C ALA A 281 -14.92 -6.27 -13.92
N GLY A 282 -14.37 -5.49 -14.85
CA GLY A 282 -14.67 -5.64 -16.28
C GLY A 282 -14.32 -7.03 -16.78
N ASN A 283 -13.15 -7.56 -16.45
CA ASN A 283 -12.79 -8.94 -16.81
C ASN A 283 -13.78 -9.96 -16.22
N SER A 284 -14.20 -9.76 -14.96
CA SER A 284 -15.18 -10.66 -14.33
C SER A 284 -16.54 -10.64 -15.05
N GLN A 285 -17.05 -9.48 -15.47
CA GLN A 285 -18.31 -9.39 -16.22
C GLN A 285 -18.18 -9.97 -17.64
N MET A 286 -17.10 -9.64 -18.35
CA MET A 286 -16.78 -10.23 -19.66
C MET A 286 -16.75 -11.77 -19.60
N MET A 287 -16.17 -12.37 -18.56
CA MET A 287 -16.15 -13.83 -18.40
C MET A 287 -17.55 -14.44 -18.20
N LEU A 288 -18.52 -13.69 -17.66
CA LEU A 288 -19.90 -14.15 -17.49
C LEU A 288 -20.70 -14.09 -18.80
N TYR A 289 -20.23 -13.34 -19.81
CA TYR A 289 -20.88 -13.19 -21.11
C TYR A 289 -21.18 -14.55 -21.75
N TRP A 290 -20.20 -15.46 -21.77
CA TRP A 290 -20.33 -16.76 -22.41
C TRP A 290 -21.54 -17.54 -21.88
N ASP A 291 -21.66 -17.65 -20.55
CA ASP A 291 -22.78 -18.35 -19.91
C ASP A 291 -24.10 -17.58 -20.08
N LYS A 292 -24.07 -16.25 -19.97
CA LYS A 292 -25.25 -15.36 -20.12
C LYS A 292 -25.93 -15.52 -21.48
N TYR A 293 -25.14 -15.73 -22.54
CA TYR A 293 -25.63 -15.88 -23.91
C TYR A 293 -25.66 -17.34 -24.38
N GLY A 294 -25.39 -18.32 -23.50
CA GLY A 294 -25.42 -19.75 -23.83
C GLY A 294 -24.36 -20.17 -24.85
N LEU A 295 -23.23 -19.46 -24.90
CA LEU A 295 -22.11 -19.70 -25.81
C LEU A 295 -21.07 -20.59 -25.14
N GLU A 296 -20.30 -21.31 -25.95
CA GLU A 296 -19.13 -22.03 -25.45
C GLU A 296 -18.06 -21.02 -25.01
N GLY A 297 -17.69 -21.05 -23.74
CA GLY A 297 -16.66 -20.17 -23.19
C GLY A 297 -15.23 -20.69 -23.36
N PRO A 298 -14.22 -19.93 -22.88
CA PRO A 298 -12.81 -20.30 -22.98
C PRO A 298 -12.46 -21.66 -22.36
N VAL A 299 -11.41 -22.27 -22.90
CA VAL A 299 -10.87 -23.53 -22.39
C VAL A 299 -10.44 -23.42 -20.92
N VAL A 300 -10.74 -24.45 -20.14
CA VAL A 300 -10.36 -24.53 -18.73
C VAL A 300 -8.85 -24.74 -18.60
N LEU A 301 -8.18 -23.85 -17.86
CA LEU A 301 -6.72 -23.86 -17.65
C LEU A 301 -6.40 -24.47 -16.28
N ALA A 302 -6.72 -25.75 -16.13
CA ALA A 302 -6.55 -26.51 -14.90
C ALA A 302 -5.09 -26.57 -14.44
N ASN A 303 -4.84 -26.39 -13.15
CA ASN A 303 -3.50 -26.56 -12.60
C ASN A 303 -3.09 -28.06 -12.63
N LYS A 304 -1.81 -28.37 -12.39
CA LYS A 304 -1.28 -29.75 -12.45
C LYS A 304 -2.06 -30.75 -11.57
N PHE A 305 -2.57 -30.31 -10.42
CA PHE A 305 -3.29 -31.18 -9.48
C PHE A 305 -4.70 -31.52 -9.99
N ASN A 306 -5.39 -30.55 -10.58
CA ASN A 306 -6.75 -30.72 -11.07
C ASN A 306 -6.80 -31.31 -12.49
N ALA A 307 -5.71 -31.23 -13.26
CA ALA A 307 -5.67 -31.62 -14.66
C ALA A 307 -6.08 -33.10 -14.88
N ALA A 308 -5.55 -34.03 -14.08
CA ALA A 308 -5.89 -35.45 -14.19
C ALA A 308 -7.35 -35.73 -13.81
N THR A 309 -7.86 -35.04 -12.77
CA THR A 309 -9.27 -35.15 -12.35
C THR A 309 -10.22 -34.62 -13.42
N LEU A 310 -9.82 -33.57 -14.13
CA LEU A 310 -10.66 -32.92 -15.14
C LEU A 310 -10.50 -33.49 -16.55
N GLU A 311 -9.49 -34.32 -16.81
CA GLU A 311 -9.28 -34.93 -18.12
C GLU A 311 -10.52 -35.69 -18.64
N PRO A 312 -11.22 -36.53 -17.85
CA PRO A 312 -12.44 -37.22 -18.30
C PRO A 312 -13.65 -36.29 -18.43
N VAL A 313 -13.57 -35.05 -17.95
CA VAL A 313 -14.64 -34.02 -18.03
C VAL A 313 -14.44 -33.14 -19.26
N LEU A 314 -13.20 -32.71 -19.48
CA LEU A 314 -12.83 -31.72 -20.49
C LEU A 314 -12.45 -32.34 -21.84
N ASN A 315 -12.38 -33.68 -21.92
CA ASN A 315 -12.13 -34.38 -23.17
C ASN A 315 -13.29 -34.14 -24.16
N PRO A 316 -13.03 -33.70 -25.40
CA PRO A 316 -14.06 -33.53 -26.42
C PRO A 316 -14.89 -34.80 -26.68
N ASN A 317 -14.31 -35.98 -26.41
CA ASN A 317 -14.95 -37.28 -26.56
C ASN A 317 -15.63 -37.79 -25.27
N ALA A 318 -15.71 -36.97 -24.21
CA ALA A 318 -16.38 -37.35 -22.98
C ALA A 318 -17.89 -37.54 -23.18
N HIS A 319 -18.49 -38.46 -22.42
CA HIS A 319 -19.95 -38.66 -22.43
C HIS A 319 -20.68 -37.40 -21.94
N ARG A 320 -21.32 -36.69 -22.87
CA ARG A 320 -22.18 -35.53 -22.55
C ARG A 320 -23.34 -35.96 -21.66
N GLY A 321 -23.61 -35.18 -20.62
CA GLY A 321 -24.70 -35.45 -19.66
C GLY A 321 -24.35 -36.41 -18.51
N ARG A 322 -23.10 -36.88 -18.40
CA ARG A 322 -22.68 -37.62 -17.21
C ARG A 322 -22.75 -36.72 -15.98
N LYS A 323 -23.27 -37.26 -14.87
CA LYS A 323 -23.21 -36.55 -13.58
C LYS A 323 -21.75 -36.48 -13.13
N LEU A 324 -21.28 -35.27 -12.84
CA LEU A 324 -19.96 -35.05 -12.28
C LEU A 324 -19.91 -35.55 -10.84
N THR A 325 -18.79 -36.13 -10.45
CA THR A 325 -18.50 -36.43 -9.05
C THR A 325 -18.20 -35.14 -8.28
N ASP A 326 -18.40 -35.15 -6.95
CA ASP A 326 -18.13 -33.98 -6.10
C ASP A 326 -16.68 -33.48 -6.23
N VAL A 327 -15.73 -34.41 -6.43
CA VAL A 327 -14.30 -34.09 -6.62
C VAL A 327 -14.06 -33.40 -7.97
N GLU A 328 -14.75 -33.81 -9.03
CA GLU A 328 -14.68 -33.17 -10.35
C GLU A 328 -15.31 -31.77 -10.33
N VAL A 329 -16.45 -31.61 -9.64
CA VAL A 329 -17.09 -30.30 -9.44
C VAL A 329 -16.13 -29.35 -8.71
N ALA A 330 -15.60 -29.79 -7.56
CA ALA A 330 -14.64 -28.98 -6.80
C ALA A 330 -13.37 -28.64 -7.61
N ALA A 331 -12.86 -29.58 -8.42
CA ALA A 331 -11.70 -29.33 -9.28
C ALA A 331 -12.00 -28.32 -10.39
N LEU A 332 -13.23 -28.33 -10.94
CA LEU A 332 -13.69 -27.39 -11.95
C LEU A 332 -13.85 -25.98 -11.36
N GLU A 333 -14.49 -25.87 -10.20
CA GLU A 333 -14.65 -24.61 -9.44
C GLU A 333 -13.30 -24.01 -9.01
N ALA A 334 -12.32 -24.85 -8.69
CA ALA A 334 -10.96 -24.43 -8.35
C ALA A 334 -10.10 -24.07 -9.59
N SER A 335 -10.59 -24.34 -10.80
CA SER A 335 -9.89 -24.04 -12.06
C SER A 335 -10.40 -22.74 -12.67
N THR A 336 -9.56 -22.07 -13.45
CA THR A 336 -9.85 -20.77 -14.07
C THR A 336 -9.58 -20.84 -15.57
N ARG A 337 -10.09 -19.87 -16.33
CA ARG A 337 -10.05 -19.84 -17.80
C ARG A 337 -9.89 -18.40 -18.30
N GLY A 338 -9.77 -18.23 -19.63
CA GLY A 338 -9.87 -16.92 -20.27
C GLY A 338 -8.57 -16.11 -20.37
N GLY A 339 -8.69 -14.89 -20.91
CA GLY A 339 -7.58 -14.02 -21.28
C GLY A 339 -6.71 -13.60 -20.09
N ALA A 340 -7.32 -13.15 -18.99
CA ALA A 340 -6.57 -12.73 -17.81
C ALA A 340 -5.77 -13.88 -17.17
N LYS A 341 -6.36 -15.09 -17.13
CA LYS A 341 -5.65 -16.29 -16.66
C LYS A 341 -4.49 -16.65 -17.58
N THR A 342 -4.69 -16.51 -18.89
CA THR A 342 -3.66 -16.74 -19.91
C THR A 342 -2.49 -15.78 -19.73
N ALA A 343 -2.75 -14.49 -19.54
CA ALA A 343 -1.74 -13.47 -19.23
C ALA A 343 -0.95 -13.78 -17.95
N ALA A 344 -1.61 -14.29 -16.90
CA ALA A 344 -0.95 -14.71 -15.67
C ALA A 344 -0.06 -15.96 -15.86
N ILE A 345 -0.53 -16.95 -16.63
CA ILE A 345 0.24 -18.14 -16.99
C ILE A 345 1.45 -17.74 -17.84
N ALA A 346 1.28 -16.88 -18.84
CA ALA A 346 2.34 -16.37 -19.68
C ALA A 346 3.41 -15.66 -18.85
N GLY A 347 3.03 -14.81 -17.88
CA GLY A 347 4.00 -14.22 -16.95
C GLY A 347 4.77 -15.27 -16.15
N ALA A 348 4.10 -16.29 -15.63
CA ALA A 348 4.77 -17.38 -14.91
C ALA A 348 5.71 -18.21 -15.81
N VAL A 349 5.44 -18.32 -17.11
CA VAL A 349 6.29 -19.06 -18.07
C VAL A 349 7.43 -18.17 -18.59
N LEU A 350 7.17 -16.92 -18.95
CA LEU A 350 8.10 -16.06 -19.68
C LEU A 350 8.89 -15.13 -18.76
N ARG A 351 8.28 -14.64 -17.68
CA ARG A 351 8.86 -13.67 -16.73
C ARG A 351 8.46 -14.00 -15.28
N ASN A 352 8.89 -15.16 -14.80
CA ASN A 352 8.52 -15.65 -13.47
C ASN A 352 9.11 -14.77 -12.36
N ARG A 353 8.35 -14.54 -11.28
CA ARG A 353 8.83 -13.89 -10.05
C ARG A 353 9.95 -14.64 -9.31
N ASP A 354 10.02 -15.95 -9.52
CA ASP A 354 11.09 -16.82 -9.03
C ASP A 354 12.13 -16.95 -10.15
N GLU A 355 13.31 -16.38 -9.93
CA GLU A 355 14.40 -16.32 -10.92
C GLU A 355 14.90 -17.70 -11.37
N ARG A 356 14.53 -18.77 -10.65
CA ARG A 356 14.88 -20.15 -11.00
C ARG A 356 13.82 -20.86 -11.86
N LYS A 357 12.70 -20.20 -12.15
CA LYS A 357 11.55 -20.80 -12.86
C LYS A 357 11.22 -20.04 -14.14
N GLY A 358 10.50 -20.72 -15.04
CA GLY A 358 10.15 -20.17 -16.35
C GLY A 358 11.32 -20.20 -17.34
N GLN A 359 11.11 -19.60 -18.50
CA GLN A 359 12.04 -19.56 -19.63
C GLN A 359 13.04 -18.40 -19.50
N GLY A 360 12.65 -17.29 -18.88
CA GLY A 360 13.53 -16.19 -18.51
C GLY A 360 14.44 -15.73 -19.65
N LYS A 361 15.75 -15.94 -19.51
CA LYS A 361 16.74 -15.50 -20.51
C LYS A 361 16.59 -16.16 -21.89
N VAL A 362 16.08 -17.39 -21.95
CA VAL A 362 15.86 -18.10 -23.22
C VAL A 362 14.77 -17.41 -24.03
N TYR A 363 13.68 -17.03 -23.36
CA TYR A 363 12.61 -16.22 -23.97
C TYR A 363 13.16 -14.87 -24.47
N ILE A 364 13.92 -14.16 -23.63
CA ILE A 364 14.49 -12.85 -24.00
C ILE A 364 15.39 -12.96 -25.24
N ALA A 365 16.25 -13.98 -25.30
CA ALA A 365 17.16 -14.17 -26.43
C ALA A 365 16.36 -14.46 -27.72
N HIS A 366 15.40 -15.37 -27.65
CA HIS A 366 14.59 -15.75 -28.81
C HIS A 366 13.75 -14.59 -29.36
N PHE A 367 13.01 -13.87 -28.50
CA PHE A 367 12.16 -12.77 -28.96
C PHE A 367 12.95 -11.52 -29.36
N ARG A 368 14.15 -11.31 -28.81
CA ARG A 368 15.04 -10.24 -29.28
C ARG A 368 15.61 -10.53 -30.66
N ASP A 369 15.96 -11.79 -30.95
CA ASP A 369 16.39 -12.21 -32.28
C ASP A 369 15.26 -12.04 -33.31
N LEU A 370 14.03 -12.38 -32.91
CA LEU A 370 12.85 -12.30 -33.77
C LEU A 370 12.35 -10.88 -34.04
N LEU A 371 12.30 -10.03 -33.00
CA LEU A 371 11.68 -8.69 -33.08
C LEU A 371 12.70 -7.55 -33.21
N GLY A 372 14.00 -7.81 -33.04
CA GLY A 372 15.04 -6.79 -33.12
C GLY A 372 14.78 -5.62 -32.18
N ASP A 373 14.75 -4.40 -32.73
CA ASP A 373 14.55 -3.15 -31.99
C ASP A 373 13.12 -3.00 -31.44
N ASP A 374 12.14 -3.72 -32.00
CA ASP A 374 10.75 -3.73 -31.52
C ASP A 374 10.56 -4.63 -30.30
N PHE A 375 11.61 -5.34 -29.85
CA PHE A 375 11.53 -6.21 -28.69
C PHE A 375 11.32 -5.42 -27.39
N GLU A 376 10.17 -5.65 -26.77
CA GLU A 376 9.92 -5.29 -25.38
C GLU A 376 9.86 -6.52 -24.47
N GLN A 377 10.40 -6.38 -23.26
CA GLN A 377 10.30 -7.42 -22.24
C GLN A 377 8.84 -7.72 -21.91
N PHE A 378 8.51 -9.01 -21.72
CA PHE A 378 7.13 -9.43 -21.40
C PHE A 378 6.58 -8.68 -20.18
N PRO A 379 5.33 -8.20 -20.20
CA PRO A 379 4.73 -7.50 -19.05
C PRO A 379 4.75 -8.34 -17.77
N ASP A 380 5.07 -7.69 -16.64
CA ASP A 380 5.41 -8.37 -15.37
C ASP A 380 4.18 -8.83 -14.55
N THR A 381 3.35 -9.68 -15.15
CA THR A 381 2.14 -10.20 -14.50
C THR A 381 2.45 -11.13 -13.31
N SER A 382 3.64 -11.74 -13.28
CA SER A 382 4.06 -12.65 -12.20
C SER A 382 4.34 -11.94 -10.87
N ASN A 383 4.74 -10.66 -10.91
CA ASN A 383 4.96 -9.82 -9.74
C ASN A 383 3.76 -8.92 -9.39
N SER A 384 2.58 -9.16 -9.99
CA SER A 384 1.34 -8.41 -9.75
C SER A 384 1.48 -6.89 -9.95
N ARG A 385 2.28 -6.46 -10.93
CA ARG A 385 2.43 -5.04 -11.26
C ARG A 385 1.13 -4.49 -11.87
N PHE A 386 0.74 -3.26 -11.51
CA PHE A 386 -0.43 -2.59 -12.07
C PHE A 386 -0.42 -2.56 -13.60
N ALA A 387 -1.61 -2.64 -14.21
CA ALA A 387 -1.85 -2.60 -15.66
C ALA A 387 -1.19 -3.69 -16.52
N THR A 388 -0.40 -4.61 -15.93
CA THR A 388 0.36 -5.59 -16.72
C THR A 388 -0.48 -6.67 -17.39
N HIS A 389 -1.68 -6.97 -16.88
CA HIS A 389 -2.52 -8.01 -17.48
C HIS A 389 -3.10 -7.57 -18.83
N GLY A 390 -3.54 -6.32 -18.95
CA GLY A 390 -3.97 -5.74 -20.22
C GLY A 390 -2.81 -5.60 -21.22
N ALA A 391 -1.64 -5.13 -20.75
CA ALA A 391 -0.42 -5.09 -21.57
C ALA A 391 -0.02 -6.48 -22.07
N ALA A 392 -0.04 -7.48 -21.19
CA ALA A 392 0.27 -8.87 -21.53
C ALA A 392 -0.73 -9.43 -22.55
N ALA A 393 -2.02 -9.16 -22.36
CA ALA A 393 -3.05 -9.61 -23.28
C ALA A 393 -2.84 -9.06 -24.69
N GLY A 394 -2.56 -7.75 -24.81
CA GLY A 394 -2.27 -7.11 -26.09
C GLY A 394 -1.06 -7.74 -26.81
N VAL A 395 0.06 -7.95 -26.13
CA VAL A 395 1.24 -8.55 -26.77
C VAL A 395 1.06 -10.04 -27.08
N LEU A 396 0.33 -10.79 -26.25
CA LEU A 396 0.00 -12.19 -26.52
C LEU A 396 -0.89 -12.32 -27.75
N PHE A 397 -1.84 -11.41 -27.93
CA PHE A 397 -2.70 -11.36 -29.11
C PHE A 397 -1.90 -10.95 -30.37
N LEU A 398 -1.06 -9.92 -30.26
CA LEU A 398 -0.21 -9.42 -31.35
C LEU A 398 0.75 -10.50 -31.87
N HIS A 399 1.52 -11.14 -30.99
CA HIS A 399 2.54 -12.12 -31.36
C HIS A 399 2.10 -13.57 -31.12
N LYS A 400 0.79 -13.86 -31.24
CA LYS A 400 0.15 -15.16 -30.95
C LYS A 400 0.94 -16.35 -31.50
N MET A 401 1.27 -16.31 -32.78
CA MET A 401 1.95 -17.41 -33.47
C MET A 401 3.39 -17.58 -32.98
N HIS A 402 4.13 -16.49 -32.80
CA HIS A 402 5.50 -16.53 -32.29
C HIS A 402 5.59 -17.12 -30.87
N TYR A 403 4.62 -16.84 -29.99
CA TYR A 403 4.57 -17.50 -28.68
C TYR A 403 4.32 -19.00 -28.79
N ILE A 404 3.47 -19.44 -29.71
CA ILE A 404 3.21 -20.87 -29.95
C ILE A 404 4.48 -21.55 -30.48
N GLU A 405 5.14 -20.97 -31.48
CA GLU A 405 6.38 -21.49 -32.09
C GLU A 405 7.53 -21.56 -31.07
N PHE A 406 7.68 -20.52 -30.25
CA PHE A 406 8.64 -20.52 -29.15
C PHE A 406 8.38 -21.68 -28.17
N LEU A 407 7.12 -21.92 -27.79
CA LEU A 407 6.76 -23.00 -26.86
C LEU A 407 6.89 -24.40 -27.49
N GLU A 408 6.73 -24.55 -28.81
CA GLU A 408 7.06 -25.79 -29.53
C GLU A 408 8.57 -26.02 -29.55
N THR A 409 9.38 -24.96 -29.72
CA THR A 409 10.85 -25.06 -29.61
C THR A 409 11.25 -25.50 -28.20
N VAL A 410 10.73 -24.83 -27.17
CA VAL A 410 10.97 -25.16 -25.75
C VAL A 410 10.59 -26.61 -25.42
N LYS A 411 9.50 -27.12 -26.00
CA LYS A 411 9.06 -28.51 -25.84
C LYS A 411 10.10 -29.51 -26.35
N LEU A 412 10.72 -29.22 -27.50
CA LEU A 412 11.66 -30.12 -28.16
C LEU A 412 13.07 -30.05 -27.57
N THR A 413 13.48 -28.89 -27.03
CA THR A 413 14.84 -28.69 -26.49
C THR A 413 15.05 -29.21 -25.07
N LYS A 414 14.06 -29.85 -24.46
CA LYS A 414 14.17 -30.42 -23.09
C LYS A 414 14.81 -31.80 -23.13
N ASN A 415 15.46 -32.17 -22.01
CA ASN A 415 16.01 -33.52 -21.80
C ASN A 415 14.96 -34.63 -22.04
N GLN A 416 13.71 -34.37 -21.65
CA GLN A 416 12.56 -35.18 -22.04
C GLN A 416 11.62 -34.29 -22.85
N PRO A 417 11.52 -34.51 -24.17
CA PRO A 417 10.64 -33.73 -25.02
C PRO A 417 9.19 -33.79 -24.52
N GLY A 418 8.55 -32.62 -24.43
CA GLY A 418 7.18 -32.52 -23.95
C GLY A 418 6.83 -31.18 -23.29
N TRP A 419 5.53 -30.94 -23.18
CA TRP A 419 5.01 -29.81 -22.43
C TRP A 419 4.82 -30.16 -20.97
N THR A 420 5.24 -29.24 -20.10
CA THR A 420 4.72 -29.18 -18.74
C THR A 420 3.25 -28.75 -18.80
N ASN A 421 2.48 -29.06 -17.75
CA ASN A 421 1.06 -28.67 -17.69
C ASN A 421 0.84 -27.16 -17.93
N ILE A 422 1.72 -26.30 -17.40
CA ILE A 422 1.58 -24.85 -17.54
C ILE A 422 1.88 -24.35 -18.96
N GLU A 423 2.83 -24.95 -19.66
CA GLU A 423 3.11 -24.64 -21.07
C GLU A 423 1.99 -25.17 -21.97
N LYS A 424 1.50 -26.39 -21.72
CA LYS A 424 0.35 -26.95 -22.46
C LYS A 424 -0.88 -26.06 -22.30
N ASN A 425 -1.17 -25.58 -21.08
CA ASN A 425 -2.24 -24.63 -20.83
C ASN A 425 -2.05 -23.33 -21.63
N LEU A 426 -0.83 -22.79 -21.68
CA LEU A 426 -0.55 -21.57 -22.43
C LEU A 426 -0.77 -21.78 -23.94
N VAL A 427 -0.27 -22.87 -24.51
CA VAL A 427 -0.48 -23.20 -25.93
C VAL A 427 -1.97 -23.42 -26.22
N ASN A 428 -2.69 -24.17 -25.37
CA ASN A 428 -4.13 -24.40 -25.53
C ASN A 428 -4.93 -23.10 -25.47
N ALA A 429 -4.57 -22.20 -24.55
CA ALA A 429 -5.19 -20.89 -24.43
C ALA A 429 -4.96 -20.03 -25.69
N LEU A 430 -3.73 -19.98 -26.21
CA LEU A 430 -3.40 -19.22 -27.43
C LEU A 430 -4.04 -19.80 -28.70
N LYS A 431 -4.41 -21.09 -28.69
CA LYS A 431 -5.14 -21.74 -29.78
C LYS A 431 -6.67 -21.65 -29.64
N CYS A 432 -7.18 -21.25 -28.47
CA CYS A 432 -8.62 -21.15 -28.21
C CYS A 432 -9.17 -19.82 -28.76
N PRO A 433 -10.12 -19.85 -29.72
CA PRO A 433 -10.71 -18.63 -30.28
C PRO A 433 -11.34 -17.72 -29.22
N GLN A 434 -12.12 -18.28 -28.30
CA GLN A 434 -12.77 -17.55 -27.20
C GLN A 434 -11.76 -16.85 -26.28
N THR A 435 -10.64 -17.52 -25.99
CA THR A 435 -9.56 -16.89 -25.21
C THR A 435 -8.93 -15.74 -25.98
N CYS A 436 -8.78 -15.86 -27.31
CA CYS A 436 -8.25 -14.79 -28.15
C CYS A 436 -9.18 -13.57 -28.19
N GLN A 437 -10.51 -13.77 -28.20
CA GLN A 437 -11.48 -12.68 -28.09
C GLN A 437 -11.33 -11.92 -26.77
N GLU A 438 -11.22 -12.64 -25.64
CA GLU A 438 -10.95 -11.99 -24.35
C GLU A 438 -9.60 -11.26 -24.32
N LEU A 439 -8.53 -11.84 -24.89
CA LEU A 439 -7.23 -11.16 -24.98
C LEU A 439 -7.30 -9.86 -25.80
N ALA A 440 -8.08 -9.85 -26.88
CA ALA A 440 -8.31 -8.65 -27.69
C ALA A 440 -9.02 -7.56 -26.87
N VAL A 441 -10.11 -7.87 -26.18
CA VAL A 441 -10.84 -6.92 -25.32
C VAL A 441 -9.93 -6.35 -24.22
N LEU A 442 -9.17 -7.20 -23.53
CA LEU A 442 -8.22 -6.76 -22.51
C LEU A 442 -7.14 -5.84 -23.09
N GLY A 443 -6.69 -6.10 -24.31
CA GLY A 443 -5.74 -5.26 -25.05
C GLY A 443 -6.33 -3.90 -25.45
N LEU A 444 -7.55 -3.88 -26.01
CA LEU A 444 -8.28 -2.66 -26.38
C LEU A 444 -8.48 -1.75 -25.18
N VAL A 445 -9.06 -2.28 -24.10
CA VAL A 445 -9.35 -1.47 -22.90
C VAL A 445 -8.06 -0.97 -22.24
N HIS A 446 -6.98 -1.76 -22.30
CA HIS A 446 -5.69 -1.30 -21.80
C HIS A 446 -5.17 -0.08 -22.56
N GLN A 447 -5.24 -0.10 -23.90
CA GLN A 447 -4.81 1.04 -24.73
C GLN A 447 -5.75 2.24 -24.62
N ALA A 448 -7.06 2.00 -24.53
CA ALA A 448 -8.08 3.05 -24.57
C ALA A 448 -8.33 3.73 -23.21
N ILE A 449 -8.22 2.98 -22.11
CA ILE A 449 -8.58 3.46 -20.76
C ILE A 449 -7.37 3.47 -19.85
N THR A 450 -6.79 2.29 -19.58
CA THR A 450 -5.78 2.15 -18.53
C THR A 450 -4.53 2.98 -18.82
N VAL A 451 -3.98 2.93 -20.04
CA VAL A 451 -2.78 3.69 -20.37
C VAL A 451 -3.01 5.21 -20.27
N PRO A 452 -4.04 5.80 -20.92
CA PRO A 452 -4.37 7.22 -20.74
C PRO A 452 -4.63 7.62 -19.29
N TYR A 453 -5.36 6.80 -18.53
CA TYR A 453 -5.64 7.05 -17.13
C TYR A 453 -4.34 7.17 -16.32
N LEU A 454 -3.45 6.19 -16.49
CA LEU A 454 -2.15 6.17 -15.82
C LEU A 454 -1.24 7.32 -16.26
N ARG A 455 -1.35 7.76 -17.52
CA ARG A 455 -0.59 8.91 -18.04
C ARG A 455 -0.91 10.20 -17.30
N VAL A 456 -2.18 10.44 -16.96
CA VAL A 456 -2.60 11.61 -16.16
C VAL A 456 -2.20 11.44 -14.70
N VAL A 457 -2.55 10.29 -14.09
CA VAL A 457 -2.27 10.00 -12.68
C VAL A 457 -0.77 10.03 -12.36
N ARG A 458 0.08 9.66 -13.32
CA ARG A 458 1.55 9.64 -13.20
C ARG A 458 2.25 10.71 -14.03
N ALA A 459 1.53 11.76 -14.49
CA ALA A 459 2.10 12.81 -15.32
C ALA A 459 3.34 13.45 -14.68
N ASN A 460 3.31 13.65 -13.36
CA ASN A 460 4.46 14.00 -12.56
C ASN A 460 4.29 13.54 -11.09
N LYS A 461 5.34 13.69 -10.27
CA LYS A 461 5.33 13.27 -8.85
C LYS A 461 4.51 14.19 -7.91
N HIS A 462 3.96 15.29 -8.43
CA HIS A 462 3.26 16.34 -7.67
C HIS A 462 1.76 16.40 -7.94
N VAL A 463 1.21 15.47 -8.74
CA VAL A 463 -0.24 15.35 -8.94
C VAL A 463 -0.91 15.10 -7.60
N ASN A 464 -1.75 16.06 -7.17
CA ASN A 464 -2.58 15.93 -5.98
C ASN A 464 -3.75 15.01 -6.28
N ALA A 465 -3.99 14.00 -5.45
CA ALA A 465 -5.10 13.07 -5.63
C ALA A 465 -6.46 13.79 -5.59
N LEU A 466 -6.57 14.86 -4.81
CA LEU A 466 -7.81 15.61 -4.58
C LEU A 466 -8.28 16.39 -5.82
N ASP A 467 -7.37 16.70 -6.74
CA ASP A 467 -7.68 17.45 -7.97
C ASP A 467 -8.16 16.53 -9.11
N LEU A 468 -8.17 15.21 -8.88
CA LEU A 468 -8.53 14.22 -9.90
C LEU A 468 -10.03 13.94 -10.00
N GLY A 469 -10.88 14.63 -9.23
CA GLY A 469 -12.34 14.49 -9.30
C GLY A 469 -12.90 14.67 -10.71
N PRO A 470 -12.60 15.80 -11.41
CA PRO A 470 -13.02 16.00 -12.80
C PRO A 470 -12.49 14.91 -13.75
N TRP A 471 -11.26 14.43 -13.52
CA TRP A 471 -10.69 13.36 -14.33
C TRP A 471 -11.42 12.02 -14.12
N HIS A 472 -11.81 11.70 -12.88
CA HIS A 472 -12.60 10.50 -12.58
C HIS A 472 -14.02 10.59 -13.14
N LEU A 473 -14.61 11.79 -13.22
CA LEU A 473 -15.87 12.01 -13.94
C LEU A 473 -15.70 11.74 -15.45
N HIS A 474 -14.68 12.33 -16.07
CA HIS A 474 -14.36 12.12 -17.49
C HIS A 474 -14.14 10.64 -17.84
N VAL A 475 -13.49 9.87 -16.95
CA VAL A 475 -13.35 8.41 -17.12
C VAL A 475 -14.71 7.71 -17.19
N ARG A 476 -15.65 8.10 -16.32
CA ARG A 476 -16.99 7.49 -16.29
C ARG A 476 -17.79 7.84 -17.54
N GLU A 477 -17.75 9.10 -17.95
CA GLU A 477 -18.42 9.58 -19.17
C GLU A 477 -17.85 8.90 -20.41
N HIS A 478 -16.53 8.76 -20.49
CA HIS A 478 -15.87 8.08 -21.61
C HIS A 478 -16.18 6.58 -21.63
N LEU A 479 -16.22 5.90 -20.48
CA LEU A 479 -16.66 4.51 -20.42
C LEU A 479 -18.12 4.36 -20.90
N GLN A 480 -19.01 5.26 -20.50
CA GLN A 480 -20.40 5.26 -20.98
C GLN A 480 -20.47 5.48 -22.49
N LYS A 481 -19.72 6.44 -23.03
CA LYS A 481 -19.60 6.70 -24.46
C LYS A 481 -19.19 5.43 -25.24
N LEU A 482 -18.22 4.67 -24.74
CA LEU A 482 -17.78 3.42 -25.38
C LEU A 482 -18.77 2.26 -25.22
N ILE A 483 -19.61 2.28 -24.18
CA ILE A 483 -20.71 1.32 -24.02
C ILE A 483 -21.82 1.62 -25.03
N ASP A 484 -22.16 2.90 -25.18
CA ASP A 484 -23.22 3.35 -26.08
C ASP A 484 -22.83 3.20 -27.55
N ASP A 485 -21.53 3.35 -27.86
CA ASP A 485 -20.97 3.20 -29.20
C ASP A 485 -19.64 2.41 -29.17
N PRO A 486 -19.70 1.06 -29.10
CA PRO A 486 -18.50 0.21 -29.11
C PRO A 486 -17.76 0.26 -30.46
N SER A 487 -18.42 0.74 -31.52
CA SER A 487 -17.83 0.86 -32.85
C SER A 487 -16.62 1.82 -32.87
N LEU A 488 -16.56 2.76 -31.93
CA LEU A 488 -15.41 3.65 -31.73
C LEU A 488 -14.10 2.89 -31.52
N LEU A 489 -14.13 1.71 -30.90
CA LEU A 489 -12.96 0.85 -30.71
C LEU A 489 -12.81 -0.23 -31.77
N LEU A 490 -13.91 -0.62 -32.42
CA LEU A 490 -13.95 -1.79 -33.30
C LEU A 490 -13.86 -1.42 -34.79
N ILE A 491 -14.13 -0.18 -35.18
CA ILE A 491 -13.97 0.25 -36.57
C ILE A 491 -12.53 0.71 -36.80
N PRO A 492 -11.80 0.14 -37.78
CA PRO A 492 -10.44 0.57 -38.11
C PRO A 492 -10.41 2.00 -38.67
N GLY A 493 -9.35 2.75 -38.34
CA GLY A 493 -9.12 4.09 -38.87
C GLY A 493 -7.88 4.75 -38.26
N GLU A 494 -7.23 5.62 -39.03
CA GLU A 494 -5.96 6.26 -38.68
C GLU A 494 -6.09 7.14 -37.42
N ASP A 495 -7.20 7.85 -37.28
CA ASP A 495 -7.46 8.79 -36.18
C ASP A 495 -8.47 8.26 -35.14
N THR A 496 -8.69 6.95 -35.09
CA THR A 496 -9.60 6.30 -34.12
C THR A 496 -9.28 6.65 -32.67
N TYR A 497 -8.02 6.93 -32.36
CA TYR A 497 -7.59 7.32 -31.01
C TYR A 497 -8.21 8.64 -30.54
N LEU A 498 -8.57 9.57 -31.44
CA LEU A 498 -9.13 10.86 -31.07
C LEU A 498 -10.45 10.72 -30.31
N SER A 499 -11.28 9.76 -30.71
CA SER A 499 -12.60 9.52 -30.13
C SER A 499 -12.61 8.37 -29.14
N ALA A 500 -11.74 7.37 -29.30
CA ALA A 500 -11.79 6.13 -28.53
C ALA A 500 -10.76 6.05 -27.37
N SER A 501 -9.65 6.79 -27.46
CA SER A 501 -8.73 6.93 -26.32
C SER A 501 -9.28 7.92 -25.30
N LEU A 502 -9.22 7.59 -24.02
CA LEU A 502 -9.72 8.41 -22.92
C LEU A 502 -9.11 9.82 -22.90
N ASP A 503 -7.85 9.99 -23.30
CA ASP A 503 -7.18 11.29 -23.35
C ASP A 503 -6.98 11.83 -24.77
N GLY A 504 -7.59 11.19 -25.78
CA GLY A 504 -7.50 11.58 -27.19
C GLY A 504 -6.10 11.53 -27.79
N LYS A 505 -5.12 10.93 -27.10
CA LYS A 505 -3.74 10.81 -27.61
C LYS A 505 -3.52 9.50 -28.36
N PRO A 506 -2.51 9.43 -29.25
CA PRO A 506 -2.17 8.22 -29.97
C PRO A 506 -2.00 6.99 -29.09
N TRP A 507 -2.32 5.83 -29.66
CA TRP A 507 -2.15 4.52 -29.02
C TRP A 507 -0.71 4.33 -28.54
N GLN A 508 -0.53 3.84 -27.32
CA GLN A 508 0.80 3.54 -26.78
C GLN A 508 1.47 2.39 -27.53
N LYS A 509 0.67 1.43 -28.02
CA LYS A 509 1.10 0.34 -28.90
C LYS A 509 0.13 0.22 -30.08
N PRO A 510 0.30 1.04 -31.13
CA PRO A 510 -0.56 1.01 -32.32
C PRO A 510 -0.64 -0.38 -32.97
N ALA A 511 0.46 -1.13 -32.96
CA ALA A 511 0.52 -2.50 -33.49
C ALA A 511 -0.50 -3.44 -32.84
N VAL A 512 -0.80 -3.28 -31.54
CA VAL A 512 -1.82 -4.10 -30.86
C VAL A 512 -3.21 -3.78 -31.42
N ILE A 513 -3.55 -2.51 -31.59
CA ILE A 513 -4.83 -2.07 -32.15
C ILE A 513 -4.98 -2.55 -33.59
N GLN A 514 -3.97 -2.30 -34.42
CA GLN A 514 -3.92 -2.74 -35.82
C GLN A 514 -4.09 -4.25 -35.95
N ALA A 515 -3.41 -5.03 -35.10
CA ALA A 515 -3.51 -6.48 -35.14
C ALA A 515 -4.88 -7.02 -34.68
N ILE A 516 -5.62 -6.28 -33.83
CA ILE A 516 -7.01 -6.61 -33.46
C ILE A 516 -7.93 -6.26 -34.62
N HIS A 517 -7.82 -5.06 -35.16
CA HIS A 517 -8.59 -4.59 -36.32
C HIS A 517 -8.45 -5.50 -37.55
N ALA A 518 -7.24 -5.98 -37.83
CA ALA A 518 -6.97 -6.86 -38.96
C ALA A 518 -7.55 -8.28 -38.81
N ARG A 519 -8.08 -8.64 -37.63
CA ARG A 519 -8.59 -9.99 -37.32
C ARG A 519 -9.99 -9.95 -36.71
N LEU A 520 -10.75 -8.87 -36.89
CA LEU A 520 -12.09 -8.76 -36.31
C LEU A 520 -13.06 -9.84 -36.82
N ASP A 521 -12.88 -10.30 -38.04
CA ASP A 521 -13.59 -11.42 -38.64
C ASP A 521 -13.35 -12.76 -37.90
N GLU A 522 -12.22 -12.90 -37.19
CA GLU A 522 -11.93 -14.04 -36.31
C GLU A 522 -12.59 -13.91 -34.91
N LEU A 523 -13.23 -12.78 -34.59
CA LEU A 523 -13.68 -12.42 -33.23
C LEU A 523 -15.19 -12.10 -33.19
N PRO A 524 -16.07 -13.09 -33.45
CA PRO A 524 -17.50 -12.86 -33.68
C PRO A 524 -18.27 -12.25 -32.49
N ASP A 525 -17.80 -12.46 -31.26
CA ASP A 525 -18.47 -12.02 -30.03
C ASP A 525 -17.80 -10.79 -29.39
N ILE A 526 -16.79 -10.20 -30.06
CA ILE A 526 -15.94 -9.15 -29.47
C ILE A 526 -16.72 -7.94 -28.98
N GLU A 527 -17.78 -7.54 -29.70
CA GLU A 527 -18.62 -6.41 -29.34
C GLU A 527 -19.32 -6.64 -28.00
N GLY A 528 -19.99 -7.80 -27.86
CA GLY A 528 -20.68 -8.16 -26.62
C GLY A 528 -19.73 -8.30 -25.44
N LEU A 529 -18.56 -8.92 -25.66
CA LEU A 529 -17.51 -9.06 -24.65
C LEU A 529 -16.96 -7.69 -24.20
N LEU A 530 -16.74 -6.77 -25.15
CA LEU A 530 -16.26 -5.42 -24.88
C LEU A 530 -17.28 -4.64 -24.06
N VAL A 531 -18.56 -4.67 -24.44
CA VAL A 531 -19.64 -3.98 -23.72
C VAL A 531 -19.76 -4.49 -22.28
N GLU A 532 -19.80 -5.82 -22.05
CA GLU A 532 -19.85 -6.37 -20.69
C GLU A 532 -18.62 -5.98 -19.86
N PHE A 533 -17.43 -5.96 -20.48
CA PHE A 533 -16.23 -5.48 -19.81
C PHE A 533 -16.39 -4.03 -19.34
N LEU A 534 -16.80 -3.14 -20.26
CA LEU A 534 -16.92 -1.71 -19.99
C LEU A 534 -17.99 -1.44 -18.92
N MET A 535 -19.12 -2.14 -18.95
CA MET A 535 -20.17 -2.04 -17.93
C MET A 535 -19.66 -2.44 -16.53
N GLY A 536 -18.92 -3.55 -16.44
CA GLY A 536 -18.29 -3.99 -15.20
C GLY A 536 -17.25 -3.00 -14.66
N ALA A 537 -16.47 -2.42 -15.57
CA ALA A 537 -15.48 -1.39 -15.23
C ALA A 537 -16.14 -0.09 -14.77
N LEU A 538 -17.16 0.41 -15.48
CA LEU A 538 -17.90 1.64 -15.15
C LEU A 538 -18.55 1.55 -13.77
N THR A 539 -19.27 0.46 -13.50
CA THR A 539 -19.90 0.20 -12.19
C THR A 539 -18.88 0.28 -11.07
N THR A 540 -17.67 -0.26 -11.31
CA THR A 540 -16.61 -0.26 -10.32
C THR A 540 -15.94 1.10 -10.16
N TYR A 541 -15.73 1.85 -11.25
CA TYR A 541 -15.22 3.22 -11.17
C TYR A 541 -16.15 4.09 -10.33
N ILE A 542 -17.47 4.04 -10.56
CA ILE A 542 -18.48 4.77 -9.75
C ILE A 542 -18.28 4.49 -8.25
N ARG A 543 -18.12 3.22 -7.87
CA ARG A 543 -17.91 2.83 -6.46
C ARG A 543 -16.55 3.28 -5.92
N PHE A 544 -15.48 3.16 -6.71
CA PHE A 544 -14.10 3.44 -6.30
C PHE A 544 -13.70 4.92 -6.42
N THR A 545 -14.59 5.77 -6.92
CA THR A 545 -14.43 7.23 -6.94
C THR A 545 -15.55 7.91 -6.15
N ALA A 546 -16.25 7.18 -5.28
CA ALA A 546 -17.37 7.72 -4.50
C ALA A 546 -16.93 8.84 -3.54
N GLU A 547 -15.66 8.87 -3.14
CA GLU A 547 -15.09 9.96 -2.34
C GLU A 547 -15.01 11.30 -3.10
N PHE A 548 -15.23 11.30 -4.42
CA PHE A 548 -15.30 12.49 -5.30
C PHE A 548 -16.74 12.81 -5.76
N ALA A 549 -17.75 12.16 -5.19
CA ALA A 549 -19.14 12.39 -5.59
C ALA A 549 -19.57 13.85 -5.30
N PRO A 550 -20.52 14.43 -6.05
CA PRO A 550 -21.07 15.75 -5.75
C PRO A 550 -21.55 15.84 -4.29
N GLY A 551 -21.17 16.91 -3.59
CA GLY A 551 -21.46 17.10 -2.16
C GLY A 551 -20.58 16.30 -1.20
N SER A 552 -19.59 15.55 -1.69
CA SER A 552 -18.58 14.91 -0.85
C SER A 552 -17.63 15.92 -0.21
N LEU A 553 -16.87 15.50 0.79
CA LEU A 553 -15.86 16.35 1.42
C LEU A 553 -14.81 16.87 0.44
N ILE A 554 -14.43 16.08 -0.58
CA ILE A 554 -13.45 16.49 -1.59
C ILE A 554 -14.07 17.47 -2.58
N ASP A 555 -15.30 17.22 -3.01
CA ASP A 555 -16.03 18.08 -3.94
C ASP A 555 -16.29 19.47 -3.34
N LEU A 556 -16.65 19.50 -2.05
CA LEU A 556 -16.87 20.73 -1.27
C LEU A 556 -15.58 21.36 -0.74
N ALA A 557 -14.41 20.78 -1.01
CA ALA A 557 -13.14 21.33 -0.51
C ALA A 557 -12.71 22.54 -1.34
N THR A 558 -12.35 23.62 -0.65
CA THR A 558 -11.70 24.77 -1.30
C THR A 558 -10.30 24.40 -1.79
N GLU A 559 -9.74 25.20 -2.70
CA GLU A 559 -8.37 24.98 -3.18
C GLU A 559 -7.35 25.02 -2.04
N ASN A 560 -7.51 25.92 -1.07
CA ASN A 560 -6.64 25.97 0.11
C ASN A 560 -6.72 24.68 0.94
N GLU A 561 -7.93 24.14 1.16
CA GLU A 561 -8.12 22.89 1.89
C GLU A 561 -7.47 21.70 1.15
N LYS A 562 -7.55 21.67 -0.19
CA LYS A 562 -6.88 20.65 -1.02
C LYS A 562 -5.35 20.81 -1.02
N GLU A 563 -4.84 22.04 -0.98
CA GLU A 563 -3.40 22.33 -0.88
C GLU A 563 -2.82 21.94 0.49
N ASP A 564 -3.58 22.15 1.56
CA ASP A 564 -3.23 21.76 2.92
C ASP A 564 -3.31 20.24 3.12
N ALA A 565 -4.30 19.61 2.49
CA ALA A 565 -4.46 18.17 2.45
C ALA A 565 -3.80 17.52 1.22
N TRP A 566 -2.74 18.14 0.66
CA TRP A 566 -2.08 17.58 -0.52
C TRP A 566 -1.63 16.15 -0.25
N MET A 567 -1.97 15.24 -1.15
CA MET A 567 -1.60 13.83 -1.05
C MET A 567 -1.30 13.24 -2.44
N PRO A 568 -0.36 12.29 -2.56
CA PRO A 568 0.01 11.76 -3.86
C PRO A 568 -1.13 10.94 -4.47
N ALA A 569 -1.34 11.07 -5.78
CA ALA A 569 -2.34 10.28 -6.52
C ALA A 569 -2.11 8.75 -6.49
N THR A 570 -0.89 8.30 -6.14
CA THR A 570 -0.51 6.89 -6.08
C THR A 570 0.07 6.52 -4.71
N ASN A 571 -0.02 5.22 -4.39
CA ASN A 571 0.60 4.65 -3.20
C ASN A 571 2.03 4.14 -3.47
N ASP A 572 2.68 4.61 -4.55
CA ASP A 572 3.96 4.10 -5.03
C ASP A 572 5.08 4.24 -3.99
N VAL A 573 5.00 5.23 -3.09
CA VAL A 573 5.97 5.43 -1.98
C VAL A 573 5.94 4.25 -1.01
N ASN A 574 4.75 3.86 -0.56
CA ASN A 574 4.59 2.76 0.39
C ASN A 574 4.90 1.41 -0.26
N GLU A 575 4.32 1.13 -1.44
CA GLU A 575 4.57 -0.11 -2.17
C GLU A 575 6.04 -0.26 -2.55
N GLY A 576 6.67 0.84 -2.95
CA GLY A 576 8.10 0.90 -3.25
C GLY A 576 8.96 0.64 -2.02
N ALA A 577 8.59 1.15 -0.84
CA ALA A 577 9.29 0.90 0.42
C ALA A 577 9.17 -0.56 0.86
N LEU A 578 7.97 -1.15 0.74
CA LEU A 578 7.72 -2.57 1.03
C LEU A 578 8.42 -3.51 0.04
N GLY A 579 8.41 -3.17 -1.24
CA GLY A 579 9.17 -3.87 -2.28
C GLY A 579 10.67 -3.82 -2.01
N SER A 580 11.20 -2.63 -1.69
CA SER A 580 12.61 -2.43 -1.32
C SER A 580 13.00 -3.24 -0.10
N TYR A 581 12.12 -3.34 0.90
CA TYR A 581 12.35 -4.13 2.10
C TYR A 581 12.52 -5.61 1.77
N ARG A 582 11.61 -6.16 0.95
CA ARG A 582 11.67 -7.56 0.51
C ARG A 582 12.98 -7.86 -0.24
N VAL A 583 13.40 -6.98 -1.14
CA VAL A 583 14.65 -7.13 -1.90
C VAL A 583 15.86 -7.06 -0.94
N MET A 584 15.88 -6.08 -0.04
CA MET A 584 16.98 -5.90 0.90
C MET A 584 17.15 -7.10 1.83
N LEU A 585 16.07 -7.69 2.33
CA LEU A 585 16.16 -8.87 3.20
C LEU A 585 16.54 -10.15 2.45
N ARG A 586 16.33 -10.24 1.14
CA ARG A 586 16.91 -11.32 0.33
C ARG A 586 18.43 -11.16 0.23
N PHE A 587 18.89 -9.93 0.02
CA PHE A 587 20.32 -9.63 -0.11
C PHE A 587 21.07 -9.68 1.24
N LYS A 588 20.45 -9.21 2.33
CA LYS A 588 21.00 -9.14 3.68
C LYS A 588 20.03 -9.77 4.70
N PRO A 589 19.93 -11.11 4.76
CA PRO A 589 18.94 -11.79 5.60
C PRO A 589 19.14 -11.60 7.11
N THR A 590 20.35 -11.23 7.56
CA THR A 590 20.65 -10.95 8.96
C THR A 590 20.47 -9.48 9.34
N LEU A 591 20.00 -8.63 8.42
CA LEU A 591 19.73 -7.22 8.70
C LEU A 591 18.51 -7.11 9.61
N THR A 592 18.67 -6.44 10.76
CA THR A 592 17.54 -6.22 11.66
C THR A 592 16.61 -5.14 11.13
N ILE A 593 15.32 -5.17 11.48
CA ILE A 593 14.38 -4.13 11.02
C ILE A 593 14.81 -2.75 11.52
N GLN A 594 15.34 -2.62 12.74
CA GLN A 594 15.85 -1.33 13.22
C GLN A 594 16.97 -0.77 12.34
N GLN A 595 17.89 -1.61 11.89
CA GLN A 595 18.99 -1.17 11.02
C GLN A 595 18.51 -0.87 9.60
N TYR A 596 17.55 -1.65 9.09
CA TYR A 596 16.91 -1.35 7.82
C TYR A 596 16.19 0.00 7.87
N ASN A 597 15.37 0.21 8.89
CA ASN A 597 14.62 1.45 9.13
C ASN A 597 15.59 2.64 9.21
N ALA A 598 16.69 2.51 9.96
CA ALA A 598 17.75 3.51 10.04
C ALA A 598 18.36 3.86 8.68
N MET A 599 18.66 2.86 7.85
CA MET A 599 19.21 3.08 6.50
C MET A 599 18.21 3.76 5.58
N VAL A 600 16.94 3.35 5.63
CA VAL A 600 15.90 3.85 4.73
C VAL A 600 15.50 5.28 5.07
N LEU A 601 15.20 5.58 6.34
CA LEU A 601 14.85 6.93 6.78
C LEU A 601 15.95 7.92 6.40
N TYR A 602 17.19 7.62 6.78
CA TYR A 602 18.33 8.49 6.50
C TYR A 602 18.50 8.75 4.99
N ALA A 603 18.29 7.73 4.15
CA ALA A 603 18.46 7.84 2.71
C ALA A 603 17.27 8.48 1.98
N ARG A 604 16.04 8.15 2.36
CA ARG A 604 14.81 8.59 1.67
C ARG A 604 14.35 9.97 2.14
N ASN A 605 14.66 10.36 3.37
CA ASN A 605 14.33 11.69 3.90
C ASN A 605 15.42 12.73 3.60
N ASN A 606 16.46 12.36 2.85
CA ASN A 606 17.63 13.20 2.58
C ASN A 606 18.27 13.78 3.87
N THR A 607 18.34 12.96 4.92
CA THR A 607 18.74 13.42 6.25
C THR A 607 20.17 13.95 6.29
N GLN A 608 21.06 13.51 5.40
CA GLN A 608 22.42 14.07 5.34
C GLN A 608 22.40 15.55 4.99
N ALA A 609 21.62 15.97 3.99
CA ALA A 609 21.52 17.38 3.63
C ALA A 609 20.92 18.22 4.77
N PHE A 610 19.91 17.70 5.47
CA PHE A 610 19.38 18.34 6.67
C PHE A 610 20.45 18.51 7.76
N MET A 611 21.23 17.45 8.03
CA MET A 611 22.32 17.51 9.00
C MET A 611 23.36 18.55 8.60
N ASP A 612 23.76 18.57 7.32
CA ASP A 612 24.75 19.53 6.82
C ASP A 612 24.24 20.99 6.93
N ALA A 613 22.94 21.20 6.78
CA ALA A 613 22.31 22.53 6.87
C ALA A 613 22.03 23.00 8.31
N LYS A 614 21.73 22.08 9.25
CA LYS A 614 21.18 22.42 10.58
C LYS A 614 22.01 21.96 11.77
N PHE A 615 22.90 20.98 11.62
CA PHE A 615 23.59 20.42 12.77
C PHE A 615 24.87 21.18 13.10
N THR A 616 25.08 21.40 14.39
CA THR A 616 26.35 21.80 14.97
C THR A 616 27.04 20.61 15.64
N GLU A 617 28.25 20.81 16.17
CA GLU A 617 28.97 19.76 16.90
C GLU A 617 28.16 19.18 18.07
N ASP A 618 27.32 19.99 18.72
CA ASP A 618 26.47 19.53 19.83
C ASP A 618 25.43 18.52 19.36
N ASP A 619 24.82 18.73 18.20
CA ASP A 619 23.87 17.78 17.62
C ASP A 619 24.56 16.47 17.25
N PHE A 620 25.76 16.54 16.67
CA PHE A 620 26.55 15.35 16.37
C PHE A 620 26.89 14.57 17.64
N ARG A 621 27.29 15.25 18.73
CA ARG A 621 27.53 14.62 20.04
C ARG A 621 26.27 13.99 20.61
N TYR A 622 25.13 14.66 20.48
CA TYR A 622 23.84 14.16 20.92
C TYR A 622 23.43 12.88 20.18
N ILE A 623 23.40 12.88 18.84
CA ILE A 623 23.00 11.68 18.08
C ILE A 623 23.95 10.50 18.32
N MET A 624 25.24 10.77 18.56
CA MET A 624 26.22 9.74 18.94
C MET A 624 25.91 9.11 20.30
N LYS A 625 25.45 9.90 21.27
CA LYS A 625 25.02 9.41 22.59
C LYS A 625 23.73 8.59 22.45
N GLU A 626 22.71 9.14 21.81
CA GLU A 626 21.41 8.48 21.65
C GLU A 626 21.51 7.17 20.86
N ALA A 627 22.32 7.14 19.80
CA ALA A 627 22.57 5.91 19.05
C ALA A 627 23.20 4.80 19.91
N ARG A 628 24.03 5.15 20.92
CA ARG A 628 24.60 4.16 21.86
C ARG A 628 23.55 3.64 22.84
N ILE A 629 22.65 4.51 23.32
CA ILE A 629 21.52 4.11 24.17
C ILE A 629 20.61 3.17 23.39
N LEU A 630 20.28 3.51 22.15
CA LEU A 630 19.46 2.71 21.26
C LEU A 630 20.10 1.33 20.96
N ASP A 631 21.40 1.30 20.66
CA ASP A 631 22.18 0.06 20.48
C ASP A 631 22.12 -0.84 21.74
N ALA A 632 22.23 -0.23 22.92
CA ALA A 632 22.18 -0.93 24.21
C ALA A 632 20.77 -1.43 24.60
N SER A 633 19.70 -0.82 24.07
CA SER A 633 18.31 -1.11 24.44
C SER A 633 17.83 -2.52 24.06
N LYS A 634 18.56 -3.23 23.18
CA LYS A 634 18.20 -4.55 22.62
C LYS A 634 16.78 -4.61 22.06
N LEU A 635 16.33 -3.53 21.40
CA LEU A 635 14.96 -3.39 20.88
C LEU A 635 14.48 -4.57 20.03
N GLU A 636 15.35 -5.14 19.21
CA GLU A 636 15.06 -6.32 18.38
C GLU A 636 14.80 -7.60 19.18
N ALA A 637 15.42 -7.74 20.35
CA ALA A 637 15.12 -8.86 21.25
C ALA A 637 13.76 -8.66 21.93
N LYS A 638 13.43 -7.42 22.32
CA LYS A 638 12.11 -7.06 22.88
C LYS A 638 10.99 -7.35 21.88
N ARG A 639 11.12 -6.87 20.64
CA ARG A 639 10.17 -7.13 19.54
C ARG A 639 9.94 -8.63 19.30
N ARG A 640 11.01 -9.44 19.32
CA ARG A 640 10.89 -10.90 19.18
C ARG A 640 10.11 -11.52 20.35
N LYS A 641 10.34 -11.08 21.57
CA LYS A 641 9.60 -11.54 22.76
C LYS A 641 8.11 -11.17 22.66
N GLU A 642 7.81 -9.93 22.29
CA GLU A 642 6.44 -9.43 22.07
C GLU A 642 5.70 -10.27 21.01
N GLN A 643 6.35 -10.57 19.88
CA GLN A 643 5.77 -11.41 18.83
C GLN A 643 5.47 -12.83 19.32
N VAL A 644 6.39 -13.44 20.07
CA VAL A 644 6.18 -14.79 20.63
C VAL A 644 4.99 -14.79 21.59
N GLU A 645 4.90 -13.79 22.46
CA GLU A 645 3.80 -13.68 23.43
C GLU A 645 2.45 -13.48 22.74
N PHE A 646 2.40 -12.59 21.75
CA PHE A 646 1.22 -12.40 20.93
C PHE A 646 0.78 -13.68 20.23
N ASN A 647 1.72 -14.43 19.64
CA ASN A 647 1.41 -15.71 18.99
C ASN A 647 0.82 -16.74 19.97
N LYS A 648 1.31 -16.79 21.22
CA LYS A 648 0.75 -17.65 22.27
C LYS A 648 -0.68 -17.24 22.62
N GLN A 649 -0.95 -15.95 22.77
CA GLN A 649 -2.29 -15.44 23.05
C GLN A 649 -3.27 -15.78 21.91
N VAL A 650 -2.87 -15.58 20.66
CA VAL A 650 -3.68 -15.94 19.49
C VAL A 650 -3.94 -17.44 19.43
N ALA A 651 -2.95 -18.28 19.74
CA ALA A 651 -3.12 -19.72 19.78
C ALA A 651 -4.11 -20.15 20.88
N ALA A 652 -4.01 -19.58 22.08
CA ALA A 652 -4.93 -19.84 23.18
C ALA A 652 -6.38 -19.43 22.84
N LEU A 653 -6.56 -18.24 22.25
CA LEU A 653 -7.87 -17.76 21.79
C LEU A 653 -8.48 -18.68 20.74
N LYS A 654 -7.69 -19.12 19.75
CA LYS A 654 -8.14 -20.04 18.69
C LYS A 654 -8.54 -21.39 19.27
N LYS A 655 -7.76 -21.93 20.22
CA LYS A 655 -8.08 -23.18 20.91
C LYS A 655 -9.42 -23.07 21.66
N SER A 656 -9.62 -22.00 22.43
CA SER A 656 -10.88 -21.74 23.14
C SER A 656 -12.09 -21.61 22.20
N LYS A 657 -11.92 -20.92 21.05
CA LYS A 657 -12.98 -20.82 20.03
C LYS A 657 -13.30 -22.16 19.39
N GLN A 658 -12.27 -22.98 19.13
CA GLN A 658 -12.46 -24.34 18.60
C GLN A 658 -13.20 -25.23 19.60
N GLU A 659 -12.80 -25.23 20.87
CA GLU A 659 -13.47 -25.97 21.94
C GLU A 659 -14.94 -25.53 22.08
N THR A 660 -15.21 -24.23 21.96
CA THR A 660 -16.58 -23.69 21.99
C THR A 660 -17.38 -24.15 20.77
N LYS A 661 -16.78 -24.19 19.58
CA LYS A 661 -17.44 -24.68 18.35
C LYS A 661 -17.75 -26.17 18.45
N GLU A 662 -16.80 -26.97 18.88
CA GLU A 662 -16.96 -28.42 19.10
C GLU A 662 -18.02 -28.72 20.17
N ARG A 663 -18.09 -27.91 21.24
CA ARG A 663 -19.17 -27.98 22.22
C ARG A 663 -20.53 -27.70 21.60
N LYS A 664 -20.68 -26.60 20.85
CA LYS A 664 -21.93 -26.26 20.15
C LYS A 664 -22.34 -27.32 19.13
N GLU A 665 -21.39 -27.92 18.42
CA GLU A 665 -21.66 -29.01 17.48
C GLU A 665 -22.12 -30.29 18.19
N ARG A 666 -21.53 -30.63 19.35
CA ARG A 666 -22.00 -31.74 20.20
C ARG A 666 -23.42 -31.49 20.71
N GLU A 667 -23.67 -30.32 21.29
CA GLU A 667 -25.02 -29.91 21.75
C GLU A 667 -26.04 -29.99 20.61
N LYS A 668 -25.68 -29.55 19.40
CA LYS A 668 -26.56 -29.64 18.21
C LYS A 668 -26.81 -31.09 17.79
N LYS A 669 -25.79 -31.96 17.79
CA LYS A 669 -25.93 -33.39 17.48
C LYS A 669 -26.80 -34.11 18.51
N GLU A 670 -26.60 -33.83 19.80
CA GLU A 670 -27.44 -34.38 20.87
C GLU A 670 -28.89 -33.89 20.80
N ARG A 671 -29.12 -32.65 20.40
CA ARG A 671 -30.47 -32.13 20.14
C ARG A 671 -31.13 -32.83 18.95
N LEU A 672 -30.39 -33.05 17.87
CA LEU A 672 -30.88 -33.75 16.67
C LEU A 672 -31.16 -35.23 16.93
N SER A 673 -30.36 -35.91 17.77
CA SER A 673 -30.59 -37.32 18.14
C SER A 673 -31.81 -37.52 19.04
N LYS A 674 -32.34 -36.45 19.64
CA LYS A 674 -33.57 -36.47 20.45
C LYS A 674 -34.83 -36.18 19.62
N VAL A 675 -34.70 -35.89 18.33
CA VAL A 675 -35.84 -35.70 17.44
C VAL A 675 -36.30 -37.06 16.93
N VAL A 676 -37.47 -37.52 17.38
CA VAL A 676 -38.11 -38.73 16.85
C VAL A 676 -38.72 -38.39 15.48
N LEU A 677 -38.18 -38.98 14.42
CA LEU A 677 -38.78 -38.92 13.09
C LEU A 677 -39.99 -39.85 13.07
N PHE A 678 -41.19 -39.28 13.00
CA PHE A 678 -42.38 -40.06 12.65
C PHE A 678 -42.25 -40.47 11.18
N LYS A 679 -42.22 -41.78 10.94
CA LYS A 679 -42.42 -42.34 9.60
C LYS A 679 -43.92 -42.41 9.34
N GLU A 680 -44.36 -41.77 8.27
CA GLU A 680 -45.62 -42.13 7.59
C GLU A 680 -45.44 -43.42 6.80
#